data_AF-A0AA47FFR8-F1
#
_entry.id   AF-A0AA47FFR8-F1
#
_cell.length_a   1.000
_cell.length_b   1.000
_cell.length_c   1.000
_cell.angle_alpha   90.00
_cell.angle_beta   90.00
_cell.angle_gamma   90.00
#
_symmetry.space_group_name_H-M   'P 1'
#
loop_
_entity.id
_entity.type
_entity.pdbx_description
1 polymer ?
#
loop_
_entity_poly.entity_id
_entity_poly.type
_entity_poly.pdbx_seq_one_letter_code
_entity_poly.pdbx_strand_id
1 'polypeptide(L)'
;MTVNRNEERVAEGTNWGGPSRPVGKKLSQRASASRQVQGKASGPGKKSGKGRRPSKAERSQDAASGRKRRFFNYPRAGKGKIHRWIPSWRFVLGTFLLGVLSMVGAFMWAYNTIKVPKPSEFALAQSSTVYYADGSTEMGKFAEINRESVDASTLPDYVGNSVVASEDRTFYSNKGVDPKGIARALVNNLRGGDTQGASTLTQQYVKNYYVDTTSSYSGKFKQAIMAIKIDREKPKKAILGDYLNTVYFGRGAYGIEAASKSFFGKPAKDLSPSEAALLAGILPSPSAWDPAENPEKAQERWGRVLQFMADDGYITSEQYNTAKQAGMPKTQESQTKQVYAGTNGYLLQMVRAELQSKAKLTPEQVDTGGFKIITTINPKDQEAAVNAVNSLPPGASPNLRKALVSIDPKTGGLLALYGGEDYLTSQVNTSTDAIAQAGSTFKPFALVAALENGWSLGSGYPATSPMTIEGHEFQNFKNVSLKWASLTQATEQSLNTPYLQLNQELMNAEDIEEGVTAKVANRAGYPEATEGLKTPEQRTLVQNVLGSASPHTIDIASAYSTFAAQGIRRDTHIVASLKNPDGTERYKADTAGHREFEEDVMADTTYALQQVVSGPNGSADKVAAQMDRPVAAKTGSSSDNKSAQFVGFTPQVVTAVTLYQTGTDGSEESIEPWGDYEEITGSTYPADIFIDYMKVAHEGLEVEDFPEAADIPATRGGTVPETANPAGEPEEEATATPTGRPEATQAPSAAPTPEATQQGTPQPEGQQTKVPEATSDSGGDGGNQGGDTGGDGGNQGGGQGGNGGNGGNQGGGNGGDGGNQGGGQGGNGGNGGNQGGNGGNQGGGNGGGQGGVG
;
A
#
# COMPACT_ATOMS: atom_id res chain seq x y z
N MET A 1 3.01 -22.13 -28.86
CA MET A 1 2.30 -23.43 -28.75
C MET A 1 0.79 -23.20 -28.91
N THR A 2 0.02 -24.24 -29.21
CA THR A 2 -1.42 -24.12 -29.53
C THR A 2 -2.25 -23.86 -28.28
N VAL A 3 -3.03 -22.78 -28.27
CA VAL A 3 -3.96 -22.45 -27.17
C VAL A 3 -5.31 -23.12 -27.41
N ASN A 4 -5.67 -24.09 -26.57
CA ASN A 4 -7.03 -24.61 -26.50
C ASN A 4 -7.87 -23.75 -25.54
N ARG A 5 -9.03 -23.28 -26.01
CA ARG A 5 -10.10 -22.75 -25.15
C ARG A 5 -10.79 -23.92 -24.43
N ASN A 6 -11.32 -23.68 -23.24
CA ASN A 6 -12.62 -24.21 -22.83
C ASN A 6 -13.19 -23.47 -21.60
N GLU A 7 -14.25 -22.70 -21.88
CA GLU A 7 -15.49 -22.48 -21.12
C GLU A 7 -15.51 -22.31 -19.59
N GLU A 8 -16.37 -21.38 -19.17
CA GLU A 8 -16.58 -20.93 -17.80
C GLU A 8 -17.31 -21.96 -16.93
N ARG A 9 -16.92 -22.08 -15.65
CA ARG A 9 -17.86 -22.32 -14.54
C ARG A 9 -17.45 -21.54 -13.30
N VAL A 10 -18.22 -20.51 -12.96
CA VAL A 10 -18.23 -19.94 -11.61
C VAL A 10 -18.83 -20.98 -10.67
N ALA A 11 -18.13 -21.31 -9.59
CA ALA A 11 -18.60 -22.20 -8.53
C ALA A 11 -18.84 -21.41 -7.24
N GLU A 12 -19.84 -21.82 -6.47
CA GLU A 12 -20.36 -21.06 -5.33
C GLU A 12 -19.46 -21.18 -4.08
N GLY A 13 -19.39 -20.11 -3.29
CA GLY A 13 -18.63 -20.09 -2.04
C GLY A 13 -19.19 -21.08 -1.02
N THR A 14 -18.36 -22.04 -0.58
CA THR A 14 -18.75 -23.06 0.38
C THR A 14 -18.89 -22.50 1.79
N ASN A 15 -19.93 -22.98 2.48
CA ASN A 15 -20.12 -22.87 3.92
C ASN A 15 -20.50 -24.28 4.43
N TRP A 16 -20.67 -24.46 5.74
CA TRP A 16 -20.64 -25.74 6.49
C TRP A 16 -19.21 -26.29 6.72
N GLY A 17 -18.83 -26.83 7.88
CA GLY A 17 -19.49 -26.83 9.21
C GLY A 17 -19.67 -28.21 9.85
N GLY A 18 -19.52 -28.29 11.18
CA GLY A 18 -19.83 -29.50 11.98
C GLY A 18 -19.26 -29.44 13.42
N PRO A 19 -19.43 -30.50 14.24
CA PRO A 19 -20.20 -31.71 13.97
C PRO A 19 -21.16 -32.18 15.11
N SER A 20 -21.93 -33.23 14.79
CA SER A 20 -22.47 -34.25 15.71
C SER A 20 -23.72 -34.00 16.60
N ARG A 21 -24.52 -35.07 16.69
CA ARG A 21 -25.72 -35.32 17.53
C ARG A 21 -25.32 -36.33 18.65
N PRO A 22 -26.21 -36.95 19.47
CA PRO A 22 -27.69 -36.86 19.63
C PRO A 22 -28.19 -36.82 21.11
N VAL A 23 -29.52 -37.08 21.28
CA VAL A 23 -30.20 -37.82 22.40
C VAL A 23 -31.17 -37.03 23.31
N GLY A 24 -32.37 -37.61 23.50
CA GLY A 24 -32.82 -37.89 24.88
C GLY A 24 -34.04 -37.16 25.45
N LYS A 25 -35.17 -37.88 25.51
CA LYS A 25 -36.38 -37.53 26.30
C LYS A 25 -36.13 -37.30 27.81
N LYS A 26 -36.86 -36.33 28.38
CA LYS A 26 -37.46 -36.27 29.75
C LYS A 26 -37.06 -37.37 30.77
N LEU A 27 -36.72 -36.96 32.01
CA LEU A 27 -37.55 -37.26 33.22
C LEU A 27 -37.10 -36.55 34.53
N SER A 28 -38.03 -36.55 35.49
CA SER A 28 -37.88 -36.59 36.97
C SER A 28 -37.07 -35.56 37.79
N GLN A 29 -37.81 -34.89 38.69
CA GLN A 29 -37.52 -34.65 40.13
C GLN A 29 -36.43 -33.62 40.57
N ARG A 30 -36.41 -33.14 41.83
CA ARG A 30 -37.49 -32.57 42.70
C ARG A 30 -36.89 -31.91 43.97
N ALA A 31 -37.58 -30.89 44.50
CA ALA A 31 -37.47 -30.39 45.89
C ALA A 31 -36.18 -29.59 46.23
N SER A 32 -36.10 -28.80 47.32
CA SER A 32 -36.99 -28.74 48.49
C SER A 32 -37.07 -27.35 49.17
N ALA A 33 -38.02 -27.21 50.12
CA ALA A 33 -38.12 -26.17 51.19
C ALA A 33 -38.39 -24.69 50.80
N SER A 34 -39.20 -23.89 51.52
CA SER A 34 -40.15 -24.19 52.63
C SER A 34 -41.22 -23.08 52.82
N ARG A 35 -42.16 -23.31 53.77
CA ARG A 35 -43.32 -22.47 54.22
C ARG A 35 -44.50 -22.39 53.24
N GLN A 36 -45.77 -22.77 53.52
CA GLN A 36 -46.66 -22.84 54.71
C GLN A 36 -47.37 -21.50 55.09
N VAL A 37 -48.68 -21.44 55.45
CA VAL A 37 -49.75 -22.47 55.50
C VAL A 37 -51.19 -21.89 55.40
N GLN A 38 -52.12 -22.78 55.05
CA GLN A 38 -53.61 -22.79 54.99
C GLN A 38 -54.49 -21.86 55.88
N GLY A 39 -55.72 -21.61 55.40
CA GLY A 39 -56.96 -21.77 56.20
C GLY A 39 -58.02 -20.65 56.08
N LYS A 40 -59.34 -20.86 56.27
CA LYS A 40 -60.19 -22.08 56.17
C LYS A 40 -61.67 -21.65 55.95
N ALA A 41 -62.58 -22.59 55.64
CA ALA A 41 -63.92 -22.34 55.10
C ALA A 41 -65.04 -21.88 56.08
N SER A 42 -66.09 -21.24 55.52
CA SER A 42 -67.46 -21.21 56.07
C SER A 42 -68.52 -20.82 55.02
N GLY A 43 -69.76 -21.35 55.13
CA GLY A 43 -70.98 -20.86 54.47
C GLY A 43 -72.07 -20.61 55.54
N PRO A 44 -73.40 -20.80 55.29
CA PRO A 44 -74.11 -21.09 54.04
C PRO A 44 -75.46 -20.31 53.85
N GLY A 45 -76.17 -20.52 52.74
CA GLY A 45 -77.60 -20.17 52.56
C GLY A 45 -77.92 -19.45 51.24
N LYS A 46 -79.07 -19.64 50.57
CA LYS A 46 -80.28 -20.41 50.92
C LYS A 46 -80.90 -21.08 49.66
N LYS A 47 -81.79 -22.05 49.92
CA LYS A 47 -82.73 -22.77 49.01
C LYS A 47 -83.57 -21.78 48.15
N SER A 48 -84.18 -22.12 46.99
CA SER A 48 -84.30 -23.35 46.18
C SER A 48 -85.11 -23.09 44.89
N GLY A 49 -85.01 -23.93 43.84
CA GLY A 49 -86.01 -23.96 42.75
C GLY A 49 -85.72 -24.94 41.60
N LYS A 50 -86.55 -25.98 41.43
CA LYS A 50 -86.63 -26.82 40.20
C LYS A 50 -87.80 -26.30 39.32
N GLY A 51 -87.69 -26.32 37.99
CA GLY A 51 -88.85 -25.94 37.14
C GLY A 51 -88.71 -26.04 35.62
N ARG A 52 -88.94 -27.23 35.06
CA ARG A 52 -89.60 -27.54 33.76
C ARG A 52 -89.66 -26.51 32.59
N ARG A 53 -89.18 -26.98 31.43
CA ARG A 53 -89.77 -26.77 30.08
C ARG A 53 -91.28 -27.18 30.03
N PRO A 54 -92.11 -26.79 29.03
CA PRO A 54 -91.89 -25.81 27.95
C PRO A 54 -93.11 -24.87 27.63
N SER A 55 -92.95 -24.07 26.57
CA SER A 55 -93.95 -23.75 25.52
C SER A 55 -94.74 -22.43 25.53
N LYS A 56 -95.22 -22.11 24.31
CA LYS A 56 -96.05 -21.00 23.82
C LYS A 56 -95.45 -19.58 23.79
N ALA A 57 -95.94 -18.85 22.78
CA ALA A 57 -95.79 -17.43 22.53
C ALA A 57 -96.72 -16.63 23.50
N GLU A 58 -96.75 -15.30 23.55
CA GLU A 58 -96.54 -14.33 22.46
C GLU A 58 -96.25 -12.91 22.98
N ARG A 59 -95.89 -11.99 22.08
CA ARG A 59 -95.96 -10.51 22.19
C ARG A 59 -95.36 -9.82 23.45
N SER A 60 -94.26 -9.10 23.21
CA SER A 60 -94.23 -7.65 23.46
C SER A 60 -93.31 -6.97 22.45
N GLN A 61 -93.61 -5.72 22.07
CA GLN A 61 -92.76 -4.90 21.20
C GLN A 61 -91.75 -4.07 22.02
N ASP A 62 -90.88 -3.37 21.28
CA ASP A 62 -90.13 -2.17 21.67
C ASP A 62 -89.06 -2.24 22.75
N ALA A 63 -87.81 -2.32 22.27
CA ALA A 63 -86.67 -1.59 22.85
C ALA A 63 -85.61 -1.28 21.77
N ALA A 64 -85.99 -0.53 20.73
CA ALA A 64 -85.06 -0.10 19.68
C ALA A 64 -84.14 1.04 20.15
N SER A 65 -83.15 0.74 21.02
CA SER A 65 -82.14 1.72 21.48
C SER A 65 -80.84 1.66 20.65
N GLY A 66 -80.39 2.81 20.16
CA GLY A 66 -79.34 2.88 19.13
C GLY A 66 -77.92 2.60 19.62
N ARG A 67 -77.30 1.51 19.13
CA ARG A 67 -75.86 1.29 19.25
C ARG A 67 -75.13 2.01 18.11
N LYS A 68 -74.56 3.20 18.38
CA LYS A 68 -73.77 4.00 17.41
C LYS A 68 -72.83 3.08 16.60
N ARG A 69 -72.98 3.03 15.28
CA ARG A 69 -72.08 2.31 14.37
C ARG A 69 -70.69 2.97 14.44
N ARG A 70 -69.78 2.41 15.25
CA ARG A 70 -68.38 2.87 15.30
C ARG A 70 -67.78 2.74 13.90
N PHE A 71 -67.31 3.84 13.32
CA PHE A 71 -66.67 3.86 12.00
C PHE A 71 -65.50 2.87 11.92
N PHE A 72 -64.74 2.76 13.01
CA PHE A 72 -63.73 1.73 13.21
C PHE A 72 -64.32 0.54 14.01
N ASN A 73 -64.53 -0.58 13.33
CA ASN A 73 -64.89 -1.87 13.92
C ASN A 73 -63.70 -2.85 13.78
N TYR A 74 -62.68 -2.64 14.61
CA TYR A 74 -61.51 -3.50 14.72
C TYR A 74 -61.04 -3.55 16.19
N PRO A 75 -60.71 -4.72 16.77
CA PRO A 75 -60.93 -6.06 16.23
C PRO A 75 -62.43 -6.32 15.98
N ARG A 76 -62.74 -7.10 14.93
CA ARG A 76 -64.09 -7.18 14.34
C ARG A 76 -65.06 -7.92 15.28
N ALA A 77 -66.00 -7.17 15.88
CA ALA A 77 -67.06 -7.75 16.71
C ALA A 77 -67.94 -8.72 15.90
N GLY A 78 -68.35 -9.84 16.52
CA GLY A 78 -69.21 -10.84 15.89
C GLY A 78 -68.52 -11.84 14.95
N LYS A 79 -67.18 -11.83 14.83
CA LYS A 79 -66.42 -12.89 14.13
C LYS A 79 -65.59 -13.75 15.10
N GLY A 80 -65.34 -15.00 14.70
CA GLY A 80 -64.73 -16.04 15.54
C GLY A 80 -63.31 -15.71 16.04
N LYS A 81 -62.81 -16.54 16.98
CA LYS A 81 -61.59 -16.30 17.79
C LYS A 81 -60.38 -15.76 17.01
N ILE A 82 -60.17 -16.23 15.78
CA ILE A 82 -59.10 -15.81 14.86
C ILE A 82 -59.58 -14.65 13.95
N HIS A 83 -60.69 -14.82 13.21
CA HIS A 83 -61.18 -13.85 12.22
C HIS A 83 -61.56 -12.46 12.75
N ARG A 84 -61.68 -12.26 14.07
CA ARG A 84 -61.77 -10.92 14.68
C ARG A 84 -60.50 -10.08 14.50
N TRP A 85 -59.32 -10.71 14.41
CA TRP A 85 -58.01 -10.07 14.28
C TRP A 85 -57.58 -9.83 12.82
N ILE A 86 -58.26 -10.41 11.84
CA ILE A 86 -58.04 -10.04 10.43
C ILE A 86 -58.76 -8.69 10.20
N PRO A 87 -58.10 -7.64 9.70
CA PRO A 87 -58.75 -6.34 9.48
C PRO A 87 -59.89 -6.42 8.45
N SER A 88 -60.78 -5.43 8.44
CA SER A 88 -61.79 -5.33 7.37
C SER A 88 -61.17 -4.68 6.13
N TRP A 89 -61.68 -4.98 4.93
CA TRP A 89 -61.20 -4.32 3.70
C TRP A 89 -61.33 -2.80 3.77
N ARG A 90 -62.37 -2.29 4.46
CA ARG A 90 -62.57 -0.86 4.75
C ARG A 90 -61.52 -0.29 5.73
N PHE A 91 -61.00 -1.10 6.64
CA PHE A 91 -59.87 -0.71 7.50
C PHE A 91 -58.58 -0.68 6.70
N VAL A 92 -58.27 -1.73 5.94
CA VAL A 92 -57.06 -1.80 5.08
C VAL A 92 -57.04 -0.67 4.07
N LEU A 93 -58.16 -0.45 3.36
CA LEU A 93 -58.33 0.67 2.42
C LEU A 93 -58.27 2.03 3.13
N GLY A 94 -58.84 2.14 4.34
CA GLY A 94 -58.76 3.35 5.15
C GLY A 94 -57.33 3.69 5.58
N THR A 95 -56.56 2.71 6.06
CA THR A 95 -55.14 2.89 6.40
C THR A 95 -54.27 3.14 5.17
N PHE A 96 -54.58 2.52 4.03
CA PHE A 96 -53.89 2.75 2.77
C PHE A 96 -54.13 4.19 2.27
N LEU A 97 -55.39 4.63 2.21
CA LEU A 97 -55.75 6.00 1.81
C LEU A 97 -55.20 7.04 2.79
N LEU A 98 -55.21 6.77 4.11
CA LEU A 98 -54.57 7.64 5.10
C LEU A 98 -53.05 7.72 4.88
N GLY A 99 -52.39 6.59 4.58
CA GLY A 99 -50.96 6.53 4.25
C GLY A 99 -50.63 7.32 2.99
N VAL A 100 -51.41 7.16 1.92
CA VAL A 100 -51.28 7.93 0.67
C VAL A 100 -51.50 9.42 0.91
N LEU A 101 -52.55 9.80 1.66
CA LEU A 101 -52.80 11.21 2.03
C LEU A 101 -51.67 11.80 2.89
N SER A 102 -51.11 11.01 3.81
CA SER A 102 -49.98 11.43 4.65
C SER A 102 -48.70 11.60 3.83
N MET A 103 -48.45 10.70 2.87
CA MET A 103 -47.32 10.79 1.93
C MET A 103 -47.45 11.98 0.98
N VAL A 104 -48.65 12.24 0.45
CA VAL A 104 -48.95 13.43 -0.38
C VAL A 104 -48.83 14.72 0.44
N GLY A 105 -49.32 14.72 1.69
CA GLY A 105 -49.17 15.85 2.61
C GLY A 105 -47.70 16.15 2.94
N ALA A 106 -46.92 15.12 3.26
CA ALA A 106 -45.49 15.24 3.50
C ALA A 106 -44.72 15.70 2.25
N PHE A 107 -45.10 15.21 1.07
CA PHE A 107 -44.52 15.66 -0.21
C PHE A 107 -44.86 17.13 -0.50
N MET A 108 -46.11 17.57 -0.33
CA MET A 108 -46.49 18.98 -0.52
C MET A 108 -45.83 19.90 0.51
N TRP A 109 -45.72 19.48 1.77
CA TRP A 109 -44.98 20.22 2.79
C TRP A 109 -43.51 20.37 2.40
N ALA A 110 -42.83 19.26 2.08
CA ALA A 110 -41.43 19.28 1.67
C ALA A 110 -41.19 20.06 0.38
N TYR A 111 -42.10 19.98 -0.61
CA TYR A 111 -42.05 20.77 -1.83
C TYR A 111 -42.18 22.27 -1.54
N ASN A 112 -42.98 22.67 -0.54
CA ASN A 112 -43.14 24.08 -0.18
C ASN A 112 -42.01 24.59 0.73
N THR A 113 -41.37 23.75 1.56
CA THR A 113 -40.27 24.17 2.46
C THR A 113 -38.88 24.08 1.82
N ILE A 114 -38.64 23.14 0.92
CA ILE A 114 -37.33 23.00 0.24
C ILE A 114 -37.23 24.08 -0.84
N LYS A 115 -36.43 25.12 -0.58
CA LYS A 115 -36.02 26.11 -1.58
C LYS A 115 -34.92 25.52 -2.45
N VAL A 116 -34.92 25.83 -3.75
CA VAL A 116 -33.74 25.62 -4.60
C VAL A 116 -32.74 26.74 -4.25
N PRO A 117 -31.45 26.43 -3.99
CA PRO A 117 -30.42 27.47 -3.82
C PRO A 117 -30.24 28.32 -5.08
N LYS A 118 -29.51 29.44 -4.99
CA LYS A 118 -29.22 30.27 -6.17
C LYS A 118 -28.04 29.70 -6.98
N PRO A 119 -28.03 29.88 -8.32
CA PRO A 119 -26.91 29.53 -9.20
C PRO A 119 -25.52 30.10 -8.83
N SER A 120 -25.46 31.11 -7.97
CA SER A 120 -24.23 31.81 -7.58
C SER A 120 -23.38 31.10 -6.51
N GLU A 121 -23.87 30.00 -5.94
CA GLU A 121 -23.13 29.19 -4.97
C GLU A 121 -22.78 27.83 -5.60
N PHE A 122 -21.69 27.79 -6.38
CA PHE A 122 -21.12 26.54 -6.87
C PHE A 122 -20.63 25.69 -5.67
N ALA A 123 -21.28 24.56 -5.43
CA ALA A 123 -20.93 23.67 -4.33
C ALA A 123 -19.61 22.92 -4.58
N LEU A 124 -18.50 23.56 -4.19
CA LEU A 124 -17.34 22.95 -3.53
C LEU A 124 -16.67 21.72 -4.16
N ALA A 125 -16.80 21.50 -5.47
CA ALA A 125 -15.84 20.71 -6.22
C ALA A 125 -14.47 21.42 -6.15
N GLN A 126 -13.62 20.96 -5.24
CA GLN A 126 -12.24 21.40 -5.04
C GLN A 126 -11.31 20.20 -5.29
N SER A 127 -10.08 20.45 -5.71
CA SER A 127 -9.10 19.38 -5.87
C SER A 127 -8.66 18.91 -4.49
N SER A 128 -8.69 17.60 -4.24
CA SER A 128 -8.15 17.06 -3.00
C SER A 128 -6.65 17.31 -2.95
N THR A 129 -6.20 17.93 -1.87
CA THR A 129 -4.84 18.42 -1.70
C THR A 129 -4.13 17.59 -0.64
N VAL A 130 -2.97 17.06 -1.02
CA VAL A 130 -2.11 16.23 -0.19
C VAL A 130 -1.06 17.11 0.47
N TYR A 131 -0.93 16.99 1.78
CA TYR A 131 0.03 17.70 2.62
C TYR A 131 1.02 16.73 3.25
N TYR A 132 2.22 17.22 3.53
CA TYR A 132 3.18 16.54 4.40
C TYR A 132 2.67 16.44 5.85
N ALA A 133 3.42 15.77 6.73
CA ALA A 133 3.08 15.54 8.13
C ALA A 133 2.85 16.81 8.97
N ASP A 134 3.42 17.96 8.55
CA ASP A 134 3.16 19.27 9.16
C ASP A 134 1.68 19.71 9.00
N GLY A 135 0.97 19.13 8.03
CA GLY A 135 -0.39 19.52 7.67
C GLY A 135 -0.50 20.93 7.06
N SER A 136 0.61 21.54 6.63
CA SER A 136 0.66 22.89 6.05
C SER A 136 1.37 22.95 4.71
N THR A 137 2.44 22.19 4.53
CA THR A 137 3.22 22.14 3.30
C THR A 137 2.52 21.22 2.31
N GLU A 138 2.21 21.75 1.12
CA GLU A 138 1.55 20.98 0.07
C GLU A 138 2.57 20.04 -0.60
N MET A 139 2.25 18.74 -0.63
CA MET A 139 2.98 17.71 -1.37
C MET A 139 2.52 17.62 -2.82
N GLY A 140 1.22 17.85 -3.07
CA GLY A 140 0.63 17.90 -4.41
C GLY A 140 -0.89 17.81 -4.44
N LYS A 141 -1.46 17.68 -5.64
CA LYS A 141 -2.90 17.55 -5.90
C LYS A 141 -3.17 16.41 -6.86
N PHE A 142 -4.34 15.77 -6.72
CA PHE A 142 -4.71 14.61 -7.55
C PHE A 142 -5.25 14.97 -8.94
N ALA A 143 -5.75 16.19 -9.11
CA ALA A 143 -6.16 16.72 -10.40
C ALA A 143 -6.07 18.25 -10.43
N GLU A 144 -5.62 18.83 -11.54
CA GLU A 144 -5.84 20.25 -11.80
C GLU A 144 -7.28 20.45 -12.30
N ILE A 145 -8.06 21.31 -11.64
CA ILE A 145 -9.45 21.54 -12.02
C ILE A 145 -9.51 22.57 -13.16
N ASN A 146 -9.73 22.08 -14.38
CA ASN A 146 -10.04 22.91 -15.53
C ASN A 146 -11.56 23.07 -15.66
N ARG A 147 -12.04 24.31 -15.84
CA ARG A 147 -13.44 24.68 -16.01
C ARG A 147 -13.60 25.62 -17.17
N GLU A 148 -14.24 25.14 -18.23
CA GLU A 148 -14.60 25.96 -19.38
C GLU A 148 -16.07 25.74 -19.72
N SER A 149 -16.86 26.81 -19.64
CA SER A 149 -18.30 26.79 -19.92
C SER A 149 -18.54 27.25 -21.35
N VAL A 150 -19.21 26.42 -22.14
CA VAL A 150 -19.62 26.74 -23.52
C VAL A 150 -21.12 27.05 -23.58
N ASP A 151 -21.55 27.89 -24.51
CA ASP A 151 -22.97 28.03 -24.81
C ASP A 151 -23.47 26.73 -25.47
N ALA A 152 -24.20 25.92 -24.70
CA ALA A 152 -24.74 24.64 -25.15
C ALA A 152 -25.78 24.75 -26.29
N SER A 153 -26.19 25.96 -26.68
CA SER A 153 -26.96 26.17 -27.91
C SER A 153 -26.09 26.10 -29.18
N THR A 154 -24.77 26.31 -29.07
CA THR A 154 -23.81 26.24 -30.19
C THR A 154 -23.25 24.83 -30.43
N LEU A 155 -23.52 23.88 -29.53
CA LEU A 155 -23.11 22.48 -29.68
C LEU A 155 -24.04 21.73 -30.65
N PRO A 156 -23.52 20.82 -31.50
CA PRO A 156 -24.34 19.90 -32.27
C PRO A 156 -25.25 19.07 -31.36
N ASP A 157 -26.53 18.91 -31.72
CA ASP A 157 -27.51 18.27 -30.83
C ASP A 157 -27.12 16.83 -30.42
N TYR A 158 -26.35 16.10 -31.25
CA TYR A 158 -25.84 14.77 -30.90
C TYR A 158 -24.85 14.76 -29.73
N VAL A 159 -24.19 15.88 -29.40
CA VAL A 159 -23.28 15.99 -28.25
C VAL A 159 -24.05 15.95 -26.94
N GLY A 160 -25.17 16.68 -26.85
CA GLY A 160 -26.07 16.58 -25.70
C GLY A 160 -26.86 15.27 -25.71
N ASN A 161 -27.27 14.79 -26.89
CA ASN A 161 -28.05 13.56 -26.99
C ASN A 161 -27.25 12.28 -26.74
N SER A 162 -25.91 12.26 -26.85
CA SER A 162 -25.10 11.10 -26.42
C SER A 162 -25.21 10.87 -24.91
N VAL A 163 -25.18 11.95 -24.13
CA VAL A 163 -25.40 11.94 -22.68
C VAL A 163 -26.82 11.53 -22.33
N VAL A 164 -27.82 12.00 -23.07
CA VAL A 164 -29.22 11.54 -22.92
C VAL A 164 -29.35 10.04 -23.21
N ALA A 165 -28.71 9.54 -24.28
CA ALA A 165 -28.72 8.12 -24.65
C ALA A 165 -28.04 7.22 -23.60
N SER A 166 -26.96 7.68 -22.96
CA SER A 166 -26.26 6.96 -21.89
C SER A 166 -27.03 6.97 -20.56
N GLU A 167 -27.43 8.16 -20.09
CA GLU A 167 -27.82 8.38 -18.69
C GLU A 167 -29.34 8.42 -18.46
N ASP A 168 -30.12 8.99 -19.38
CA ASP A 168 -31.56 9.20 -19.20
C ASP A 168 -32.29 9.28 -20.53
N ARG A 169 -32.51 8.13 -21.18
CA ARG A 169 -33.33 8.00 -22.40
C ARG A 169 -34.78 8.50 -22.25
N THR A 170 -35.21 8.84 -21.03
CA THR A 170 -36.53 9.44 -20.77
C THR A 170 -36.49 10.96 -20.65
N PHE A 171 -35.32 11.60 -20.64
CA PHE A 171 -35.05 12.98 -20.22
C PHE A 171 -36.07 13.99 -20.76
N TYR A 172 -36.28 14.04 -22.08
CA TYR A 172 -37.19 15.00 -22.70
C TYR A 172 -38.67 14.81 -22.31
N SER A 173 -39.06 13.59 -21.90
CA SER A 173 -40.43 13.23 -21.52
C SER A 173 -40.71 13.29 -20.02
N ASN A 174 -39.70 13.01 -19.17
CA ASN A 174 -39.85 12.93 -17.72
C ASN A 174 -40.03 14.33 -17.09
N LYS A 175 -40.32 14.36 -15.78
CA LYS A 175 -40.59 15.60 -15.02
C LYS A 175 -39.63 15.78 -13.86
N GLY A 176 -38.33 15.75 -14.16
CA GLY A 176 -37.24 15.80 -13.20
C GLY A 176 -37.00 14.48 -12.46
N VAL A 177 -37.96 13.55 -12.48
CA VAL A 177 -37.85 12.17 -11.99
C VAL A 177 -38.57 11.23 -12.97
N ASP A 178 -38.16 9.96 -13.04
CA ASP A 178 -38.91 8.90 -13.74
C ASP A 178 -39.43 7.81 -12.78
N PRO A 179 -40.72 7.90 -12.34
CA PRO A 179 -41.35 6.86 -11.54
C PRO A 179 -41.46 5.50 -12.24
N LYS A 180 -41.46 5.45 -13.58
CA LYS A 180 -41.48 4.18 -14.33
C LYS A 180 -40.10 3.52 -14.31
N GLY A 181 -39.04 4.30 -14.45
CA GLY A 181 -37.65 3.89 -14.28
C GLY A 181 -37.37 3.37 -12.87
N ILE A 182 -37.79 4.10 -11.84
CA ILE A 182 -37.69 3.66 -10.44
C ILE A 182 -38.41 2.31 -10.22
N ALA A 183 -39.64 2.16 -10.73
CA ALA A 183 -40.37 0.90 -10.64
C ALA A 183 -39.71 -0.25 -11.43
N ARG A 184 -39.15 0.04 -12.62
CA ARG A 184 -38.44 -0.92 -13.47
C ARG A 184 -37.15 -1.41 -12.81
N ALA A 185 -36.33 -0.49 -12.30
CA ALA A 185 -35.11 -0.79 -11.57
C ALA A 185 -35.41 -1.63 -10.32
N LEU A 186 -36.43 -1.27 -9.53
CA LEU A 186 -36.85 -2.07 -8.37
C LEU A 186 -37.25 -3.50 -8.77
N VAL A 187 -38.02 -3.68 -9.85
CA VAL A 187 -38.42 -5.01 -10.33
C VAL A 187 -37.25 -5.81 -10.90
N ASN A 188 -36.29 -5.18 -11.58
CA ASN A 188 -35.12 -5.85 -12.13
C ASN A 188 -34.12 -6.27 -11.03
N ASN A 189 -33.84 -5.38 -10.07
CA ASN A 189 -32.96 -5.68 -8.94
C ASN A 189 -33.56 -6.78 -8.05
N LEU A 190 -34.89 -6.79 -7.82
CA LEU A 190 -35.59 -7.87 -7.10
C LEU A 190 -35.65 -9.20 -7.88
N ARG A 191 -35.25 -9.21 -9.15
CA ARG A 191 -35.14 -10.40 -10.01
C ARG A 191 -33.69 -10.85 -10.25
N GLY A 192 -32.71 -10.19 -9.64
CA GLY A 192 -31.28 -10.51 -9.81
C GLY A 192 -30.69 -10.15 -11.17
N GLY A 193 -31.32 -9.23 -11.91
CA GLY A 193 -30.73 -8.67 -13.14
C GLY A 193 -29.76 -7.51 -12.85
N ASP A 194 -29.05 -7.05 -13.90
CA ASP A 194 -28.15 -5.90 -13.83
C ASP A 194 -28.76 -4.71 -13.06
N THR A 195 -27.96 -4.10 -12.18
CA THR A 195 -28.41 -2.97 -11.37
C THR A 195 -28.65 -1.74 -12.24
N GLN A 196 -29.91 -1.51 -12.62
CA GLN A 196 -30.28 -0.36 -13.45
C GLN A 196 -30.37 0.93 -12.63
N GLY A 197 -29.70 1.98 -13.11
CA GLY A 197 -29.82 3.32 -12.57
C GLY A 197 -31.26 3.84 -12.66
N ALA A 198 -31.71 4.51 -11.60
CA ALA A 198 -33.07 5.05 -11.47
C ALA A 198 -33.11 6.60 -11.30
N SER A 199 -31.96 7.25 -11.51
CA SER A 199 -31.78 8.70 -11.39
C SER A 199 -31.84 9.35 -12.76
N THR A 200 -32.62 10.42 -12.91
CA THR A 200 -32.67 11.24 -14.14
C THR A 200 -31.45 12.15 -14.27
N LEU A 201 -31.20 12.68 -15.47
CA LEU A 201 -30.19 13.73 -15.67
C LEU A 201 -30.46 14.97 -14.80
N THR A 202 -31.73 15.35 -14.60
CA THR A 202 -32.09 16.47 -13.70
C THR A 202 -31.74 16.16 -12.23
N GLN A 203 -31.83 14.90 -11.78
CA GLN A 203 -31.35 14.48 -10.45
C GLN A 203 -29.82 14.47 -10.37
N GLN A 204 -29.11 14.05 -11.43
CA GLN A 204 -27.65 14.09 -11.49
C GLN A 204 -27.12 15.53 -11.46
N TYR A 205 -27.74 16.45 -12.22
CA TYR A 205 -27.47 17.89 -12.14
C TYR A 205 -27.68 18.43 -10.72
N VAL A 206 -28.79 18.09 -10.06
CA VAL A 206 -29.05 18.52 -8.68
C VAL A 206 -28.01 18.00 -7.68
N LYS A 207 -27.60 16.73 -7.80
CA LYS A 207 -26.52 16.13 -7.00
C LYS A 207 -25.19 16.87 -7.19
N ASN A 208 -24.85 17.25 -8.42
CA ASN A 208 -23.56 17.87 -8.73
C ASN A 208 -23.52 19.39 -8.46
N TYR A 209 -24.68 20.05 -8.25
CA TYR A 209 -24.78 21.51 -8.25
C TYR A 209 -25.38 22.12 -6.97
N TYR A 210 -26.41 21.49 -6.37
CA TYR A 210 -27.23 22.11 -5.30
C TYR A 210 -27.19 21.38 -3.95
N VAL A 211 -26.53 20.22 -3.85
CA VAL A 211 -26.59 19.38 -2.66
C VAL A 211 -25.24 18.73 -2.39
N ASP A 212 -24.71 18.92 -1.19
CA ASP A 212 -23.58 18.15 -0.67
C ASP A 212 -23.84 16.63 -0.76
N THR A 213 -22.77 15.84 -0.87
CA THR A 213 -22.69 14.47 -1.39
C THR A 213 -23.31 13.38 -0.49
N THR A 214 -24.31 13.75 0.32
CA THR A 214 -25.02 12.89 1.26
C THR A 214 -25.74 11.73 0.56
N SER A 215 -25.40 10.50 0.97
CA SER A 215 -26.01 9.26 0.47
C SER A 215 -27.39 8.95 1.06
N SER A 216 -27.80 9.68 2.11
CA SER A 216 -29.00 9.41 2.91
C SER A 216 -30.30 9.41 2.10
N TYR A 217 -31.27 8.58 2.51
CA TYR A 217 -32.61 8.55 1.91
C TYR A 217 -33.31 9.92 1.96
N SER A 218 -33.11 10.69 3.04
CA SER A 218 -33.55 12.07 3.17
C SER A 218 -32.88 13.02 2.17
N GLY A 219 -31.59 12.84 1.89
CA GLY A 219 -30.85 13.57 0.86
C GLY A 219 -31.40 13.29 -0.54
N LYS A 220 -31.57 11.99 -0.88
CA LYS A 220 -32.16 11.58 -2.16
C LYS A 220 -33.60 12.08 -2.36
N PHE A 221 -34.40 12.15 -1.29
CA PHE A 221 -35.74 12.75 -1.35
C PHE A 221 -35.71 14.27 -1.59
N LYS A 222 -34.80 15.00 -0.93
CA LYS A 222 -34.55 16.43 -1.21
C LYS A 222 -34.11 16.63 -2.67
N GLN A 223 -33.16 15.83 -3.16
CA GLN A 223 -32.67 15.87 -4.54
C GLN A 223 -33.80 15.65 -5.55
N ALA A 224 -34.67 14.66 -5.34
CA ALA A 224 -35.85 14.41 -6.18
C ALA A 224 -36.83 15.61 -6.22
N ILE A 225 -37.08 16.27 -5.08
CA ILE A 225 -37.93 17.46 -5.01
C ILE A 225 -37.31 18.64 -5.75
N MET A 226 -36.00 18.89 -5.60
CA MET A 226 -35.31 19.96 -6.32
C MET A 226 -35.27 19.69 -7.83
N ALA A 227 -35.08 18.43 -8.26
CA ALA A 227 -35.14 18.07 -9.66
C ALA A 227 -36.53 18.36 -10.27
N ILE A 228 -37.61 18.03 -9.57
CA ILE A 228 -38.99 18.35 -9.99
C ILE A 228 -39.25 19.88 -10.05
N LYS A 229 -38.54 20.69 -9.26
CA LYS A 229 -38.63 22.16 -9.35
C LYS A 229 -37.89 22.71 -10.56
N ILE A 230 -36.62 22.35 -10.72
CA ILE A 230 -35.78 22.79 -11.84
C ILE A 230 -36.42 22.39 -13.18
N ASP A 231 -37.02 21.20 -13.29
CA ASP A 231 -37.74 20.74 -14.50
C ASP A 231 -39.02 21.53 -14.83
N ARG A 232 -39.51 22.36 -13.91
CA ARG A 232 -40.66 23.29 -14.10
C ARG A 232 -40.22 24.74 -14.28
N GLU A 233 -39.00 25.07 -13.86
CA GLU A 233 -38.44 26.44 -13.88
C GLU A 233 -37.48 26.68 -15.06
N LYS A 234 -36.79 25.63 -15.55
CA LYS A 234 -35.89 25.67 -16.72
C LYS A 234 -36.37 24.74 -17.86
N PRO A 235 -36.19 25.11 -19.14
CA PRO A 235 -36.45 24.21 -20.26
C PRO A 235 -35.38 23.10 -20.37
N LYS A 236 -35.75 21.93 -20.91
CA LYS A 236 -34.87 20.75 -20.99
C LYS A 236 -33.50 21.01 -21.64
N LYS A 237 -33.42 21.77 -22.74
CA LYS A 237 -32.13 22.09 -23.39
C LYS A 237 -31.23 22.98 -22.52
N ALA A 238 -31.81 23.84 -21.66
CA ALA A 238 -31.02 24.59 -20.67
C ALA A 238 -30.52 23.67 -19.55
N ILE A 239 -31.37 22.78 -19.00
CA ILE A 239 -30.95 21.80 -17.98
C ILE A 239 -29.82 20.89 -18.50
N LEU A 240 -29.92 20.45 -19.75
CA LEU A 240 -28.88 19.64 -20.40
C LEU A 240 -27.58 20.46 -20.61
N GLY A 241 -27.68 21.73 -21.00
CA GLY A 241 -26.53 22.63 -21.10
C GLY A 241 -25.87 22.92 -19.75
N ASP A 242 -26.66 23.19 -18.70
CA ASP A 242 -26.17 23.35 -17.33
C ASP A 242 -25.44 22.07 -16.87
N TYR A 243 -26.00 20.88 -17.13
CA TYR A 243 -25.35 19.60 -16.83
C TYR A 243 -24.04 19.41 -17.59
N LEU A 244 -24.06 19.61 -18.91
CA LEU A 244 -22.88 19.48 -19.78
C LEU A 244 -21.73 20.42 -19.38
N ASN A 245 -22.02 21.59 -18.80
CA ASN A 245 -21.02 22.54 -18.31
C ASN A 245 -20.58 22.31 -16.84
N THR A 246 -21.18 21.35 -16.12
CA THR A 246 -20.93 21.17 -14.67
C THR A 246 -20.54 19.75 -14.25
N VAL A 247 -20.81 18.74 -15.08
CA VAL A 247 -20.36 17.37 -14.84
C VAL A 247 -18.85 17.22 -15.06
N TYR A 248 -18.24 16.37 -14.24
CA TYR A 248 -16.84 15.96 -14.35
C TYR A 248 -16.70 14.86 -15.41
N PHE A 249 -15.72 15.00 -16.31
CA PHE A 249 -15.45 14.06 -17.42
C PHE A 249 -14.13 13.28 -17.23
N GLY A 250 -13.51 13.33 -16.05
CA GLY A 250 -12.17 12.79 -15.83
C GLY A 250 -11.09 13.80 -16.19
N ARG A 251 -9.82 13.44 -16.01
CA ARG A 251 -8.64 14.28 -16.37
C ARG A 251 -8.69 15.73 -15.88
N GLY A 252 -9.25 15.98 -14.69
CA GLY A 252 -9.44 17.34 -14.16
C GLY A 252 -10.51 18.19 -14.89
N ALA A 253 -11.13 17.69 -15.96
CA ALA A 253 -12.04 18.43 -16.82
C ALA A 253 -13.47 18.48 -16.27
N TYR A 254 -13.92 19.69 -15.93
CA TYR A 254 -15.33 19.99 -15.64
C TYR A 254 -15.93 20.77 -16.79
N GLY A 255 -17.01 20.24 -17.34
CA GLY A 255 -17.65 20.80 -18.53
C GLY A 255 -17.16 20.16 -19.84
N ILE A 256 -18.08 20.07 -20.81
CA ILE A 256 -17.87 19.38 -22.09
C ILE A 256 -16.79 20.03 -22.97
N GLU A 257 -16.58 21.34 -22.85
CA GLU A 257 -15.52 22.07 -23.57
C GLU A 257 -14.12 21.70 -23.03
N ALA A 258 -13.94 21.74 -21.71
CA ALA A 258 -12.72 21.27 -21.06
C ALA A 258 -12.46 19.78 -21.34
N ALA A 259 -13.52 18.95 -21.37
CA ALA A 259 -13.42 17.54 -21.71
C ALA A 259 -12.98 17.33 -23.16
N SER A 260 -13.60 18.01 -24.13
CA SER A 260 -13.24 17.93 -25.54
C SER A 260 -11.78 18.34 -25.79
N LYS A 261 -11.26 19.32 -25.05
CA LYS A 261 -9.85 19.71 -25.08
C LYS A 261 -8.94 18.67 -24.42
N SER A 262 -9.27 18.17 -23.23
CA SER A 262 -8.46 17.20 -22.48
C SER A 262 -8.41 15.79 -23.10
N PHE A 263 -9.44 15.41 -23.86
CA PHE A 263 -9.49 14.12 -24.57
C PHE A 263 -9.07 14.21 -26.04
N PHE A 264 -9.34 15.31 -26.76
CA PHE A 264 -9.14 15.40 -28.22
C PHE A 264 -8.43 16.67 -28.71
N GLY A 265 -8.10 17.62 -27.83
CA GLY A 265 -7.39 18.87 -28.18
C GLY A 265 -8.20 19.88 -29.00
N LYS A 266 -9.54 19.78 -29.02
CA LYS A 266 -10.42 20.61 -29.86
C LYS A 266 -11.68 21.09 -29.14
N PRO A 267 -12.36 22.15 -29.61
CA PRO A 267 -13.62 22.62 -29.02
C PRO A 267 -14.75 21.59 -29.10
N ALA A 268 -15.67 21.61 -28.13
CA ALA A 268 -16.77 20.65 -28.05
C ALA A 268 -17.78 20.74 -29.20
N LYS A 269 -17.88 21.92 -29.83
CA LYS A 269 -18.65 22.10 -31.08
C LYS A 269 -18.12 21.29 -32.27
N ASP A 270 -16.85 20.88 -32.23
CA ASP A 270 -16.14 20.17 -33.30
C ASP A 270 -15.95 18.66 -32.97
N LEU A 271 -16.62 18.16 -31.92
CA LEU A 271 -16.73 16.73 -31.61
C LEU A 271 -17.53 15.99 -32.70
N SER A 272 -17.06 14.81 -33.12
CA SER A 272 -17.86 13.88 -33.91
C SER A 272 -18.83 13.09 -33.02
N PRO A 273 -19.84 12.41 -33.60
CA PRO A 273 -20.73 11.54 -32.84
C PRO A 273 -20.00 10.38 -32.13
N SER A 274 -18.86 9.92 -32.66
CA SER A 274 -18.06 8.85 -32.02
C SER A 274 -17.34 9.36 -30.77
N GLU A 275 -16.80 10.57 -30.81
CA GLU A 275 -16.13 11.22 -29.66
C GLU A 275 -17.14 11.64 -28.59
N ALA A 276 -18.31 12.14 -29.00
CA ALA A 276 -19.44 12.40 -28.11
C ALA A 276 -19.97 11.13 -27.43
N ALA A 277 -19.98 9.98 -28.13
CA ALA A 277 -20.33 8.69 -27.55
C ALA A 277 -19.28 8.16 -26.56
N LEU A 278 -17.99 8.49 -26.75
CA LEU A 278 -16.91 8.13 -25.84
C LEU A 278 -17.02 8.92 -24.53
N LEU A 279 -17.10 10.26 -24.60
CA LEU A 279 -17.26 11.11 -23.41
C LEU A 279 -18.52 10.77 -22.61
N ALA A 280 -19.65 10.49 -23.28
CA ALA A 280 -20.87 10.04 -22.61
C ALA A 280 -20.78 8.58 -22.10
N GLY A 281 -19.91 7.75 -22.66
CA GLY A 281 -19.67 6.38 -22.22
C GLY A 281 -18.98 6.29 -20.86
N ILE A 282 -17.97 7.15 -20.63
CA ILE A 282 -17.15 7.17 -19.42
C ILE A 282 -17.81 7.88 -18.23
N LEU A 283 -18.82 8.74 -18.48
CA LEU A 283 -19.49 9.60 -17.49
C LEU A 283 -19.86 8.95 -16.14
N PRO A 284 -20.27 7.66 -16.04
CA PRO A 284 -20.60 7.07 -14.74
C PRO A 284 -19.40 6.79 -13.81
N SER A 285 -18.18 6.69 -14.35
CA SER A 285 -16.93 6.60 -13.56
C SER A 285 -15.76 7.22 -14.35
N PRO A 286 -15.73 8.56 -14.49
CA PRO A 286 -14.91 9.23 -15.52
C PRO A 286 -13.41 9.05 -15.38
N SER A 287 -12.91 8.87 -14.14
CA SER A 287 -11.49 8.60 -13.91
C SER A 287 -11.17 7.11 -14.06
N ALA A 288 -12.06 6.22 -13.58
CA ALA A 288 -11.81 4.77 -13.63
C ALA A 288 -12.04 4.14 -15.02
N TRP A 289 -12.79 4.81 -15.91
CA TRP A 289 -13.11 4.33 -17.27
C TRP A 289 -12.47 5.18 -18.37
N ASP A 290 -11.49 6.03 -18.04
CA ASP A 290 -10.67 6.75 -19.03
C ASP A 290 -9.96 5.75 -19.97
N PRO A 291 -9.93 5.95 -21.30
CA PRO A 291 -9.19 5.09 -22.22
C PRO A 291 -7.70 4.90 -21.90
N ALA A 292 -7.08 5.83 -21.15
CA ALA A 292 -5.69 5.71 -20.71
C ALA A 292 -5.52 4.75 -19.51
N GLU A 293 -6.56 4.55 -18.70
CA GLU A 293 -6.54 3.74 -17.47
C GLU A 293 -7.25 2.39 -17.69
N ASN A 294 -8.32 2.36 -18.48
CA ASN A 294 -9.08 1.15 -18.80
C ASN A 294 -9.65 1.18 -20.24
N PRO A 295 -8.81 0.89 -21.27
CA PRO A 295 -9.21 0.96 -22.67
C PRO A 295 -10.31 -0.04 -23.04
N GLU A 296 -10.34 -1.22 -22.42
CA GLU A 296 -11.37 -2.24 -22.67
C GLU A 296 -12.76 -1.75 -22.21
N LYS A 297 -12.83 -1.22 -20.98
CA LYS A 297 -14.09 -0.71 -20.43
C LYS A 297 -14.54 0.55 -21.16
N ALA A 298 -13.62 1.44 -21.51
CA ALA A 298 -13.93 2.59 -22.36
C ALA A 298 -14.55 2.15 -23.70
N GLN A 299 -13.99 1.13 -24.36
CA GLN A 299 -14.48 0.65 -25.66
C GLN A 299 -15.84 -0.07 -25.56
N GLU A 300 -16.10 -0.84 -24.50
CA GLU A 300 -17.43 -1.38 -24.19
C GLU A 300 -18.46 -0.24 -24.06
N ARG A 301 -18.13 0.77 -23.26
CA ARG A 301 -19.02 1.89 -22.93
C ARG A 301 -19.30 2.77 -24.14
N TRP A 302 -18.27 3.20 -24.88
CA TRP A 302 -18.38 3.88 -26.16
C TRP A 302 -19.27 3.08 -27.13
N GLY A 303 -18.96 1.80 -27.29
CA GLY A 303 -19.64 0.92 -28.24
C GLY A 303 -21.13 0.74 -27.94
N ARG A 304 -21.53 0.87 -26.67
CA ARG A 304 -22.91 0.82 -26.18
C ARG A 304 -23.64 2.15 -26.34
N VAL A 305 -23.03 3.29 -26.00
CA VAL A 305 -23.65 4.61 -26.17
C VAL A 305 -23.87 4.91 -27.65
N LEU A 306 -22.90 4.57 -28.51
CA LEU A 306 -23.03 4.71 -29.96
C LEU A 306 -24.23 3.92 -30.53
N GLN A 307 -24.52 2.74 -30.00
CA GLN A 307 -25.73 1.97 -30.35
C GLN A 307 -27.00 2.69 -29.89
N PHE A 308 -27.06 3.15 -28.63
CA PHE A 308 -28.25 3.84 -28.11
C PHE A 308 -28.53 5.17 -28.85
N MET A 309 -27.49 5.88 -29.30
CA MET A 309 -27.66 7.06 -30.15
C MET A 309 -28.29 6.74 -31.51
N ALA A 310 -28.01 5.55 -32.08
CA ALA A 310 -28.68 5.09 -33.30
C ALA A 310 -30.11 4.60 -33.02
N ASP A 311 -30.32 3.85 -31.94
CA ASP A 311 -31.63 3.32 -31.52
C ASP A 311 -32.65 4.45 -31.25
N ASP A 312 -32.22 5.55 -30.62
CA ASP A 312 -33.05 6.72 -30.30
C ASP A 312 -33.11 7.74 -31.46
N GLY A 313 -32.45 7.47 -32.60
CA GLY A 313 -32.48 8.32 -33.80
C GLY A 313 -31.68 9.63 -33.68
N TYR A 314 -30.72 9.71 -32.77
CA TYR A 314 -29.84 10.88 -32.57
C TYR A 314 -28.68 10.95 -33.57
N ILE A 315 -28.37 9.84 -34.25
CA ILE A 315 -27.42 9.75 -35.38
C ILE A 315 -28.03 8.92 -36.51
N THR A 316 -27.51 9.10 -37.73
CA THR A 316 -27.91 8.27 -38.87
C THR A 316 -27.24 6.90 -38.83
N SER A 317 -27.84 5.90 -39.50
CA SER A 317 -27.23 4.57 -39.66
C SER A 317 -25.87 4.63 -40.37
N GLU A 318 -25.66 5.62 -41.25
CA GLU A 318 -24.38 5.91 -41.89
C GLU A 318 -23.33 6.37 -40.85
N GLN A 319 -23.66 7.38 -40.04
CA GLN A 319 -22.78 7.86 -38.96
C GLN A 319 -22.43 6.75 -37.96
N TYR A 320 -23.40 5.91 -37.61
CA TYR A 320 -23.19 4.73 -36.76
C TYR A 320 -22.21 3.74 -37.40
N ASN A 321 -22.42 3.38 -38.68
CA ASN A 321 -21.57 2.43 -39.39
C ASN A 321 -20.14 2.97 -39.58
N THR A 322 -19.98 4.24 -39.96
CA THR A 322 -18.67 4.90 -40.07
C THR A 322 -17.92 4.89 -38.73
N ALA A 323 -18.61 5.24 -37.63
CA ALA A 323 -18.01 5.22 -36.30
C ALA A 323 -17.64 3.79 -35.85
N LYS A 324 -18.48 2.78 -36.12
CA LYS A 324 -18.15 1.37 -35.84
C LYS A 324 -16.98 0.86 -36.69
N GLN A 325 -16.85 1.27 -37.94
CA GLN A 325 -15.76 0.89 -38.82
C GLN A 325 -14.43 1.57 -38.46
N ALA A 326 -14.48 2.82 -38.00
CA ALA A 326 -13.31 3.55 -37.52
C ALA A 326 -12.81 3.08 -36.14
N GLY A 327 -13.69 2.50 -35.31
CA GLY A 327 -13.39 2.07 -33.96
C GLY A 327 -13.52 3.18 -32.91
N MET A 328 -13.12 2.89 -31.68
CA MET A 328 -13.12 3.89 -30.60
C MET A 328 -12.16 5.04 -30.95
N PRO A 329 -12.55 6.31 -30.77
CA PRO A 329 -11.67 7.44 -31.00
C PRO A 329 -10.39 7.35 -30.17
N LYS A 330 -9.24 7.65 -30.80
CA LYS A 330 -7.99 7.88 -30.07
C LYS A 330 -8.12 9.16 -29.24
N THR A 331 -7.60 9.11 -28.01
CA THR A 331 -7.51 10.29 -27.13
C THR A 331 -6.08 10.80 -27.08
N GLN A 332 -5.89 12.06 -26.70
CA GLN A 332 -4.59 12.58 -26.28
C GLN A 332 -4.15 11.95 -24.94
N GLU A 333 -2.89 12.14 -24.55
CA GLU A 333 -2.45 11.74 -23.22
C GLU A 333 -2.98 12.69 -22.14
N SER A 334 -3.33 12.12 -20.99
CA SER A 334 -3.88 12.82 -19.83
C SER A 334 -2.85 13.80 -19.27
N GLN A 335 -3.07 15.11 -19.43
CA GLN A 335 -2.20 16.16 -18.87
C GLN A 335 -2.12 16.08 -17.34
N THR A 336 -3.16 15.54 -16.70
CA THR A 336 -3.17 15.16 -15.28
C THR A 336 -2.07 14.17 -14.86
N LYS A 337 -1.34 13.54 -15.78
CA LYS A 337 -0.11 12.81 -15.44
C LYS A 337 0.96 13.75 -14.85
N GLN A 338 1.06 15.00 -15.32
CA GLN A 338 2.11 15.95 -14.90
C GLN A 338 2.12 16.26 -13.39
N VAL A 339 1.01 16.01 -12.67
CA VAL A 339 0.96 16.18 -11.19
C VAL A 339 1.80 15.15 -10.43
N TYR A 340 2.26 14.08 -11.10
CA TYR A 340 3.10 13.03 -10.52
C TYR A 340 4.56 13.12 -10.99
N ALA A 341 5.03 14.28 -11.45
CA ALA A 341 6.43 14.47 -11.83
C ALA A 341 7.38 14.37 -10.62
N GLY A 342 8.55 13.77 -10.82
CA GLY A 342 9.59 13.60 -9.80
C GLY A 342 9.27 12.52 -8.75
N THR A 343 10.12 12.42 -7.71
CA THR A 343 9.97 11.42 -6.64
C THR A 343 8.66 11.54 -5.85
N ASN A 344 8.05 12.73 -5.77
CA ASN A 344 6.73 12.90 -5.13
C ASN A 344 5.60 12.14 -5.86
N GLY A 345 5.77 11.80 -7.14
CA GLY A 345 4.78 11.02 -7.88
C GLY A 345 4.48 9.66 -7.24
N TYR A 346 5.52 8.95 -6.78
CA TYR A 346 5.37 7.68 -6.05
C TYR A 346 4.56 7.86 -4.76
N LEU A 347 4.87 8.88 -3.96
CA LEU A 347 4.17 9.18 -2.69
C LEU A 347 2.68 9.46 -2.93
N LEU A 348 2.36 10.30 -3.93
CA LEU A 348 0.98 10.63 -4.27
C LEU A 348 0.21 9.37 -4.73
N GLN A 349 0.83 8.47 -5.49
CA GLN A 349 0.19 7.20 -5.88
C GLN A 349 -0.02 6.25 -4.69
N MET A 350 0.93 6.17 -3.75
CA MET A 350 0.74 5.42 -2.50
C MET A 350 -0.42 5.99 -1.67
N VAL A 351 -0.55 7.32 -1.56
CA VAL A 351 -1.70 7.99 -0.92
C VAL A 351 -3.00 7.64 -1.64
N ARG A 352 -3.04 7.67 -2.99
CA ARG A 352 -4.22 7.28 -3.78
C ARG A 352 -4.61 5.83 -3.53
N ALA A 353 -3.62 4.91 -3.51
CA ALA A 353 -3.84 3.49 -3.25
C ALA A 353 -4.34 3.22 -1.83
N GLU A 354 -3.80 3.90 -0.80
CA GLU A 354 -4.29 3.76 0.57
C GLU A 354 -5.72 4.30 0.73
N LEU A 355 -6.06 5.42 0.11
CA LEU A 355 -7.40 5.99 0.18
C LEU A 355 -8.47 5.15 -0.54
N GLN A 356 -8.10 4.45 -1.60
CA GLN A 356 -8.98 3.48 -2.25
C GLN A 356 -9.11 2.18 -1.44
N SER A 357 -8.00 1.66 -0.93
CA SER A 357 -7.94 0.36 -0.25
C SER A 357 -8.40 0.40 1.22
N LYS A 358 -7.94 1.34 2.04
CA LYS A 358 -8.31 1.50 3.46
C LYS A 358 -9.55 2.40 3.61
N ALA A 359 -9.55 3.62 3.06
CA ALA A 359 -10.65 4.58 3.21
C ALA A 359 -11.86 4.35 2.27
N LYS A 360 -11.79 3.37 1.36
CA LYS A 360 -12.85 2.94 0.43
C LYS A 360 -13.41 4.07 -0.47
N LEU A 361 -12.58 5.03 -0.84
CA LEU A 361 -12.94 6.12 -1.74
C LEU A 361 -12.83 5.67 -3.21
N THR A 362 -13.73 6.16 -4.09
CA THR A 362 -13.57 5.95 -5.55
C THR A 362 -12.50 6.91 -6.11
N PRO A 363 -11.90 6.61 -7.28
CA PRO A 363 -10.94 7.53 -7.92
C PRO A 363 -11.51 8.94 -8.09
N GLU A 364 -12.78 9.06 -8.48
CA GLU A 364 -13.47 10.34 -8.62
C GLU A 364 -13.63 11.07 -7.28
N GLN A 365 -13.87 10.35 -6.19
CA GLN A 365 -13.91 10.98 -4.85
C GLN A 365 -12.54 11.48 -4.43
N VAL A 366 -11.47 10.72 -4.71
CA VAL A 366 -10.08 11.16 -4.46
C VAL A 366 -9.76 12.41 -5.29
N ASP A 367 -10.10 12.44 -6.58
CA ASP A 367 -9.82 13.60 -7.45
C ASP A 367 -10.62 14.85 -7.07
N THR A 368 -11.92 14.69 -6.76
CA THR A 368 -12.91 15.79 -6.76
C THR A 368 -13.53 16.14 -5.41
N GLY A 369 -13.20 15.39 -4.35
CA GLY A 369 -13.84 15.49 -3.04
C GLY A 369 -13.45 16.71 -2.19
N GLY A 370 -12.51 17.54 -2.66
CA GLY A 370 -12.00 18.69 -1.91
C GLY A 370 -11.30 18.33 -0.60
N PHE A 371 -10.79 17.11 -0.49
CA PHE A 371 -10.26 16.61 0.78
C PHE A 371 -8.93 17.28 1.15
N LYS A 372 -8.78 17.60 2.44
CA LYS A 372 -7.46 17.87 3.02
C LYS A 372 -6.90 16.54 3.52
N ILE A 373 -5.84 16.07 2.86
CA ILE A 373 -5.19 14.79 3.13
C ILE A 373 -3.84 15.10 3.78
N ILE A 374 -3.58 14.57 4.97
CA ILE A 374 -2.33 14.76 5.70
C ILE A 374 -1.61 13.42 5.72
N THR A 375 -0.40 13.41 5.17
CA THR A 375 0.45 12.22 5.13
C THR A 375 1.26 12.05 6.42
N THR A 376 1.97 10.93 6.55
CA THR A 376 2.99 10.70 7.58
C THR A 376 4.37 11.22 7.19
N ILE A 377 4.58 11.54 5.90
CA ILE A 377 5.87 11.93 5.34
C ILE A 377 6.33 13.27 5.91
N ASN A 378 7.51 13.30 6.53
CA ASN A 378 8.17 14.52 6.99
C ASN A 378 8.86 15.19 5.78
N PRO A 379 8.63 16.49 5.52
CA PRO A 379 9.18 17.15 4.33
C PRO A 379 10.72 17.21 4.36
N LYS A 380 11.34 17.40 5.54
CA LYS A 380 12.80 17.37 5.70
C LYS A 380 13.37 15.99 5.38
N ASP A 381 12.78 14.95 5.96
CA ASP A 381 13.28 13.59 5.83
C ASP A 381 13.13 13.12 4.37
N GLN A 382 12.02 13.49 3.71
CA GLN A 382 11.82 13.19 2.29
C GLN A 382 12.87 13.88 1.40
N GLU A 383 13.22 15.13 1.69
CA GLU A 383 14.32 15.83 1.01
C GLU A 383 15.68 15.16 1.30
N ALA A 384 15.95 14.80 2.56
CA ALA A 384 17.17 14.09 2.96
C ALA A 384 17.31 12.72 2.28
N ALA A 385 16.22 11.97 2.13
CA ALA A 385 16.22 10.67 1.46
C ALA A 385 16.56 10.79 -0.03
N VAL A 386 16.01 11.80 -0.71
CA VAL A 386 16.36 12.11 -2.11
C VAL A 386 17.81 12.56 -2.21
N ASN A 387 18.26 13.45 -1.32
CA ASN A 387 19.62 13.98 -1.34
C ASN A 387 20.68 12.90 -1.03
N ALA A 388 20.46 12.02 -0.06
CA ALA A 388 21.39 10.91 0.25
C ALA A 388 21.52 9.95 -0.94
N VAL A 389 20.42 9.58 -1.59
CA VAL A 389 20.41 8.70 -2.77
C VAL A 389 21.04 9.37 -4.01
N ASN A 390 21.00 10.70 -4.11
CA ASN A 390 21.59 11.48 -5.20
C ASN A 390 23.03 11.97 -4.93
N SER A 391 23.54 11.82 -3.71
CA SER A 391 24.92 12.19 -3.33
C SER A 391 25.95 11.09 -3.60
N LEU A 392 25.51 9.94 -4.13
CA LEU A 392 26.38 8.86 -4.58
C LEU A 392 27.37 9.35 -5.66
N PRO A 393 28.63 8.85 -5.66
CA PRO A 393 29.62 9.27 -6.65
C PRO A 393 29.19 8.84 -8.06
N PRO A 394 29.53 9.64 -9.10
CA PRO A 394 29.19 9.32 -10.48
C PRO A 394 29.91 8.07 -10.98
N GLY A 395 29.34 7.40 -11.99
CA GLY A 395 29.87 6.17 -12.57
C GLY A 395 29.10 4.89 -12.20
N ALA A 396 28.06 4.99 -11.36
CA ALA A 396 27.10 3.91 -11.16
C ALA A 396 26.45 3.48 -12.50
N SER A 397 26.19 2.18 -12.65
CA SER A 397 25.53 1.62 -13.84
C SER A 397 24.13 2.19 -14.05
N PRO A 398 23.69 2.51 -15.29
CA PRO A 398 22.31 2.93 -15.56
C PRO A 398 21.28 1.80 -15.31
N ASN A 399 21.74 0.56 -15.13
CA ASN A 399 20.91 -0.57 -14.71
C ASN A 399 20.72 -0.63 -13.18
N LEU A 400 21.49 0.14 -12.41
CA LEU A 400 21.36 0.21 -10.95
C LEU A 400 20.02 0.82 -10.55
N ARG A 401 19.42 0.25 -9.51
CA ARG A 401 18.20 0.73 -8.87
C ARG A 401 18.49 1.03 -7.41
N LYS A 402 17.89 2.12 -6.93
CA LYS A 402 18.14 2.74 -5.63
C LYS A 402 16.81 2.84 -4.89
N ALA A 403 16.73 2.38 -3.65
CA ALA A 403 15.52 2.41 -2.84
C ALA A 403 15.85 2.75 -1.37
N LEU A 404 14.98 3.54 -0.73
CA LEU A 404 15.07 3.91 0.68
C LEU A 404 13.64 3.96 1.23
N VAL A 405 13.41 3.31 2.38
CA VAL A 405 12.15 3.41 3.13
C VAL A 405 12.47 3.69 4.59
N SER A 406 11.85 4.73 5.16
CA SER A 406 11.94 5.06 6.58
C SER A 406 10.58 5.11 7.27
N ILE A 407 10.50 4.59 8.49
CA ILE A 407 9.28 4.37 9.27
C ILE A 407 9.49 4.80 10.73
N ASP A 408 8.49 5.45 11.32
CA ASP A 408 8.35 5.61 12.77
C ASP A 408 7.82 4.29 13.39
N PRO A 409 8.60 3.56 14.21
CA PRO A 409 8.15 2.30 14.82
C PRO A 409 7.04 2.48 15.85
N LYS A 410 6.88 3.69 16.42
CA LYS A 410 5.87 3.98 17.45
C LYS A 410 4.47 4.15 16.85
N THR A 411 4.35 4.43 15.55
CA THR A 411 3.07 4.56 14.83
C THR A 411 2.90 3.63 13.61
N GLY A 412 3.97 3.19 12.97
CA GLY A 412 3.93 2.52 11.65
C GLY A 412 3.81 3.50 10.47
N GLY A 413 3.91 4.81 10.70
CA GLY A 413 3.87 5.81 9.64
C GLY A 413 5.18 5.89 8.85
N LEU A 414 5.08 6.01 7.52
CA LEU A 414 6.22 6.27 6.64
C LEU A 414 6.73 7.71 6.84
N LEU A 415 8.00 7.88 7.21
CA LEU A 415 8.64 9.19 7.40
C LEU A 415 9.21 9.73 6.09
N ALA A 416 9.81 8.86 5.28
CA ALA A 416 10.37 9.17 3.96
C ALA A 416 10.39 7.91 3.08
N LEU A 417 10.30 8.08 1.76
CA LEU A 417 10.44 7.00 0.78
C LEU A 417 11.06 7.49 -0.53
N TYR A 418 12.07 6.78 -1.02
CA TYR A 418 12.62 6.96 -2.36
C TYR A 418 12.17 5.83 -3.28
N GLY A 419 11.33 6.16 -4.27
CA GLY A 419 10.83 5.19 -5.27
C GLY A 419 11.45 5.31 -6.66
N GLY A 420 12.27 6.34 -6.90
CA GLY A 420 12.83 6.66 -8.21
C GLY A 420 13.01 8.17 -8.43
N GLU A 421 13.63 8.54 -9.54
CA GLU A 421 13.97 9.94 -9.88
C GLU A 421 12.76 10.70 -10.42
N ASP A 422 12.01 10.12 -11.36
CA ASP A 422 10.74 10.65 -11.86
C ASP A 422 9.76 9.52 -12.22
N TYR A 423 8.62 9.48 -11.52
CA TYR A 423 7.52 8.54 -11.76
C TYR A 423 6.97 8.61 -13.19
N LEU A 424 7.10 9.74 -13.88
CA LEU A 424 6.67 9.88 -15.28
C LEU A 424 7.64 9.27 -16.29
N THR A 425 8.89 9.01 -15.90
CA THR A 425 9.83 8.21 -16.69
C THR A 425 9.77 6.71 -16.35
N SER A 426 9.57 6.37 -15.07
CA SER A 426 9.43 4.99 -14.60
C SER A 426 8.37 4.91 -13.50
N GLN A 427 7.22 4.34 -13.82
CA GLN A 427 6.13 4.15 -12.86
C GLN A 427 6.39 3.05 -11.82
N VAL A 428 7.42 2.21 -12.03
CA VAL A 428 7.85 1.18 -11.07
C VAL A 428 8.52 1.85 -9.88
N ASN A 429 7.94 1.68 -8.69
CA ASN A 429 8.48 2.16 -7.42
C ASN A 429 9.54 1.17 -6.89
N THR A 430 10.81 1.58 -6.84
CA THR A 430 11.92 0.75 -6.36
C THR A 430 11.79 0.33 -4.89
N SER A 431 10.93 0.99 -4.12
CA SER A 431 10.70 0.68 -2.71
C SER A 431 9.48 -0.21 -2.43
N THR A 432 8.49 -0.28 -3.34
CA THR A 432 7.22 -1.02 -3.11
C THR A 432 6.85 -2.04 -4.17
N ASP A 433 7.39 -1.93 -5.38
CA ASP A 433 6.98 -2.76 -6.53
C ASP A 433 8.10 -3.69 -6.99
N ALA A 434 9.34 -3.34 -6.66
CA ALA A 434 10.53 -4.13 -6.95
C ALA A 434 10.98 -4.95 -5.73
N ILE A 435 11.49 -6.14 -6.00
CA ILE A 435 12.00 -7.09 -5.01
C ILE A 435 13.51 -7.30 -5.19
N ALA A 436 14.21 -7.57 -4.09
CA ALA A 436 15.64 -7.90 -4.10
C ALA A 436 15.96 -8.89 -2.97
N GLN A 437 16.90 -9.82 -3.19
CA GLN A 437 17.24 -10.84 -2.19
C GLN A 437 17.71 -10.22 -0.87
N ALA A 438 17.06 -10.60 0.24
CA ALA A 438 17.34 -10.06 1.57
C ALA A 438 18.80 -10.24 2.00
N GLY A 439 19.43 -11.35 1.60
CA GLY A 439 20.75 -11.70 2.07
C GLY A 439 20.80 -11.77 3.61
N SER A 440 21.91 -11.32 4.19
CA SER A 440 22.07 -11.34 5.66
C SER A 440 21.12 -10.43 6.46
N THR A 441 20.22 -9.63 5.84
CA THR A 441 19.13 -8.96 6.58
C THR A 441 18.06 -9.93 7.08
N PHE A 442 18.03 -11.17 6.56
CA PHE A 442 17.08 -12.21 6.98
C PHE A 442 17.49 -12.97 8.25
N LYS A 443 18.78 -12.94 8.61
CA LYS A 443 19.35 -13.71 9.75
C LYS A 443 18.68 -13.44 11.10
N PRO A 444 18.28 -12.20 11.46
CA PRO A 444 17.66 -11.95 12.75
C PRO A 444 16.33 -12.68 12.97
N PHE A 445 15.61 -13.10 11.91
CA PHE A 445 14.42 -13.95 12.07
C PHE A 445 14.75 -15.33 12.64
N ALA A 446 15.94 -15.89 12.33
CA ALA A 446 16.42 -17.13 12.95
C ALA A 446 16.95 -16.90 14.38
N LEU A 447 17.52 -15.71 14.67
CA LEU A 447 17.92 -15.35 16.03
C LEU A 447 16.72 -15.24 16.96
N VAL A 448 15.67 -14.52 16.53
CA VAL A 448 14.40 -14.43 17.27
C VAL A 448 13.77 -15.80 17.44
N ALA A 449 13.70 -16.63 16.38
CA ALA A 449 13.21 -18.00 16.47
C ALA A 449 13.99 -18.85 17.49
N ALA A 450 15.31 -18.67 17.58
CA ALA A 450 16.17 -19.37 18.54
C ALA A 450 15.91 -18.92 19.98
N LEU A 451 15.85 -17.61 20.24
CA LEU A 451 15.56 -17.05 21.56
C LEU A 451 14.16 -17.46 22.05
N GLU A 452 13.14 -17.44 21.18
CA GLU A 452 11.79 -17.95 21.50
C GLU A 452 11.75 -19.46 21.84
N ASN A 453 12.73 -20.24 21.37
CA ASN A 453 12.78 -21.70 21.55
C ASN A 453 13.94 -22.16 22.45
N GLY A 454 14.49 -21.26 23.27
CA GLY A 454 15.37 -21.59 24.39
C GLY A 454 16.88 -21.56 24.13
N TRP A 455 17.34 -21.06 22.98
CA TRP A 455 18.73 -20.64 22.82
C TRP A 455 19.00 -19.34 23.60
N SER A 456 20.27 -19.04 23.84
CA SER A 456 20.73 -17.76 24.36
C SER A 456 21.62 -17.04 23.35
N LEU A 457 21.88 -15.75 23.58
CA LEU A 457 22.94 -15.01 22.87
C LEU A 457 24.35 -15.60 23.03
N GLY A 458 24.57 -16.36 24.12
CA GLY A 458 25.79 -17.09 24.43
C GLY A 458 25.87 -18.50 23.85
N SER A 459 24.77 -19.06 23.33
CA SER A 459 24.78 -20.29 22.53
C SER A 459 25.62 -20.06 21.27
N GLY A 460 26.27 -21.10 20.74
CA GLY A 460 27.15 -20.91 19.58
C GLY A 460 27.69 -22.19 18.94
N TYR A 461 28.39 -21.98 17.83
CA TYR A 461 28.74 -23.00 16.84
C TYR A 461 30.16 -22.81 16.29
N PRO A 462 30.80 -23.88 15.76
CA PRO A 462 31.96 -23.74 14.89
C PRO A 462 31.66 -22.81 13.71
N ALA A 463 32.48 -21.77 13.53
CA ALA A 463 32.32 -20.80 12.44
C ALA A 463 33.42 -20.98 11.38
N THR A 464 33.78 -22.24 11.11
CA THR A 464 34.77 -22.57 10.09
C THR A 464 34.24 -22.24 8.70
N SER A 465 35.13 -21.82 7.81
CA SER A 465 34.84 -21.51 6.41
C SER A 465 35.97 -22.05 5.52
N PRO A 466 35.67 -22.76 4.41
CA PRO A 466 34.35 -23.26 4.02
C PRO A 466 33.78 -24.30 5.01
N MET A 467 32.49 -24.58 4.90
CA MET A 467 31.79 -25.67 5.60
C MET A 467 30.79 -26.35 4.65
N THR A 468 30.71 -27.69 4.69
CA THR A 468 29.70 -28.45 3.93
C THR A 468 28.49 -28.73 4.81
N ILE A 469 27.31 -28.30 4.37
CA ILE A 469 26.01 -28.57 5.03
C ILE A 469 25.06 -29.15 3.96
N GLU A 470 24.43 -30.28 4.27
CA GLU A 470 23.50 -31.01 3.37
C GLU A 470 24.08 -31.33 1.97
N GLY A 471 25.41 -31.46 1.88
CA GLY A 471 26.13 -31.72 0.62
C GLY A 471 26.49 -30.48 -0.18
N HIS A 472 26.10 -29.28 0.26
CA HIS A 472 26.44 -28.00 -0.34
C HIS A 472 27.57 -27.31 0.44
N GLU A 473 28.53 -26.69 -0.26
CA GLU A 473 29.56 -25.88 0.38
C GLU A 473 29.05 -24.44 0.60
N PHE A 474 29.23 -23.94 1.82
CA PHE A 474 28.97 -22.56 2.19
C PHE A 474 30.22 -21.91 2.77
N GLN A 475 30.39 -20.61 2.51
CA GLN A 475 31.51 -19.82 3.00
C GLN A 475 30.99 -18.59 3.76
N ASN A 476 31.74 -18.13 4.76
CA ASN A 476 31.56 -16.82 5.37
C ASN A 476 32.11 -15.72 4.44
N PHE A 477 31.66 -14.48 4.61
CA PHE A 477 32.18 -13.36 3.82
C PHE A 477 33.71 -13.24 3.98
N LYS A 478 34.41 -12.97 2.87
CA LYS A 478 35.90 -12.99 2.77
C LYS A 478 36.55 -14.27 3.33
N ASN A 479 35.81 -15.38 3.36
CA ASN A 479 36.21 -16.67 3.93
C ASN A 479 36.69 -16.61 5.40
N VAL A 480 36.13 -15.69 6.21
CA VAL A 480 36.43 -15.58 7.65
C VAL A 480 36.13 -16.90 8.36
N SER A 481 37.10 -17.44 9.09
CA SER A 481 37.04 -18.80 9.65
C SER A 481 37.45 -18.76 11.12
N LEU A 482 36.49 -18.90 12.04
CA LEU A 482 36.73 -18.92 13.49
C LEU A 482 36.48 -20.33 14.05
N LYS A 483 37.20 -20.71 15.10
CA LYS A 483 37.05 -22.03 15.76
C LYS A 483 35.63 -22.24 16.32
N TRP A 484 35.03 -21.16 16.81
CA TRP A 484 33.70 -21.10 17.41
C TRP A 484 33.25 -19.63 17.41
N ALA A 485 31.95 -19.37 17.36
CA ALA A 485 31.34 -18.06 17.54
C ALA A 485 29.99 -18.20 18.27
N SER A 486 29.69 -17.28 19.19
CA SER A 486 28.37 -17.16 19.81
C SER A 486 27.34 -16.60 18.82
N LEU A 487 26.05 -16.69 19.13
CA LEU A 487 25.02 -16.02 18.33
C LEU A 487 25.27 -14.51 18.28
N THR A 488 25.69 -13.89 19.38
CA THR A 488 26.13 -12.47 19.38
C THR A 488 27.22 -12.18 18.33
N GLN A 489 28.31 -12.97 18.33
CA GLN A 489 29.44 -12.76 17.43
C GLN A 489 29.12 -13.14 15.97
N ALA A 490 28.25 -14.14 15.77
CA ALA A 490 27.74 -14.50 14.46
C ALA A 490 26.82 -13.41 13.88
N THR A 491 26.07 -12.68 14.73
CA THR A 491 25.30 -11.49 14.32
C THR A 491 26.24 -10.32 13.99
N GLU A 492 27.12 -9.93 14.93
CA GLU A 492 28.17 -8.88 14.80
C GLU A 492 28.86 -8.92 13.43
N GLN A 493 29.53 -10.04 13.15
CA GLN A 493 30.34 -10.27 11.95
C GLN A 493 29.52 -10.83 10.77
N SER A 494 28.20 -11.00 10.94
CA SER A 494 27.30 -11.51 9.91
C SER A 494 27.73 -12.87 9.31
N LEU A 495 28.25 -13.78 10.15
CA LEU A 495 28.78 -15.08 9.74
C LEU A 495 27.66 -15.95 9.12
N ASN A 496 27.98 -16.78 8.13
CA ASN A 496 27.04 -17.66 7.44
C ASN A 496 26.98 -19.04 8.11
N THR A 497 28.14 -19.64 8.41
CA THR A 497 28.20 -21.05 8.85
C THR A 497 27.57 -21.32 10.23
N PRO A 498 27.64 -20.42 11.24
CA PRO A 498 26.85 -20.58 12.48
C PRO A 498 25.34 -20.50 12.26
N TYR A 499 24.88 -19.57 11.40
CA TYR A 499 23.45 -19.38 11.15
C TYR A 499 22.81 -20.54 10.36
N LEU A 500 23.56 -21.18 9.47
CA LEU A 500 23.12 -22.41 8.80
C LEU A 500 22.95 -23.57 9.79
N GLN A 501 23.90 -23.76 10.71
CA GLN A 501 23.80 -24.78 11.77
C GLN A 501 22.60 -24.48 12.69
N LEU A 502 22.41 -23.23 13.10
CA LEU A 502 21.25 -22.81 13.90
C LEU A 502 19.92 -23.13 13.19
N ASN A 503 19.78 -22.75 11.92
CA ASN A 503 18.55 -22.98 11.16
C ASN A 503 18.28 -24.49 10.96
N GLN A 504 19.34 -25.29 10.80
CA GLN A 504 19.24 -26.74 10.73
C GLN A 504 18.83 -27.36 12.08
N GLU A 505 19.32 -26.87 13.23
CA GLU A 505 18.84 -27.33 14.54
C GLU A 505 17.39 -26.92 14.80
N LEU A 506 16.99 -25.69 14.42
CA LEU A 506 15.60 -25.22 14.51
C LEU A 506 14.63 -26.06 13.66
N MET A 507 15.05 -26.50 12.47
CA MET A 507 14.25 -27.35 11.58
C MET A 507 14.17 -28.82 12.04
N ASN A 508 15.19 -29.32 12.76
CA ASN A 508 15.26 -30.73 13.18
C ASN A 508 14.66 -31.00 14.58
N ALA A 509 14.21 -29.98 15.30
CA ALA A 509 13.62 -30.15 16.63
C ALA A 509 12.14 -30.56 16.55
N GLU A 510 11.80 -31.74 17.09
CA GLU A 510 10.46 -32.36 16.97
C GLU A 510 9.30 -31.53 17.56
N ASP A 511 9.58 -30.56 18.42
CA ASP A 511 8.62 -29.68 19.08
C ASP A 511 8.63 -28.23 18.56
N ILE A 512 9.49 -27.89 17.61
CA ILE A 512 9.51 -26.59 16.93
C ILE A 512 8.70 -26.70 15.63
N GLU A 513 7.96 -25.64 15.28
CA GLU A 513 7.13 -25.65 14.08
C GLU A 513 7.98 -25.55 12.80
N GLU A 514 7.80 -26.49 11.87
CA GLU A 514 8.55 -26.54 10.60
C GLU A 514 8.53 -25.18 9.86
N GLY A 515 9.70 -24.69 9.47
CA GLY A 515 9.87 -23.38 8.84
C GLY A 515 9.71 -22.17 9.77
N VAL A 516 9.96 -22.34 11.08
CA VAL A 516 9.85 -21.28 12.12
C VAL A 516 10.50 -19.95 11.71
N THR A 517 11.70 -19.96 11.12
CA THR A 517 12.42 -18.77 10.66
C THR A 517 11.61 -17.95 9.66
N ALA A 518 10.91 -18.59 8.72
CA ALA A 518 10.03 -17.92 7.77
C ALA A 518 8.75 -17.39 8.45
N LYS A 519 8.23 -18.10 9.46
CA LYS A 519 7.06 -17.68 10.24
C LYS A 519 7.36 -16.47 11.11
N VAL A 520 8.56 -16.40 11.70
CA VAL A 520 9.06 -15.21 12.40
C VAL A 520 9.22 -14.02 11.44
N ALA A 521 9.72 -14.22 10.22
CA ALA A 521 9.75 -13.15 9.21
C ALA A 521 8.33 -12.63 8.87
N ASN A 522 7.34 -13.52 8.75
CA ASN A 522 5.94 -13.13 8.51
C ASN A 522 5.27 -12.44 9.71
N ARG A 523 5.57 -12.88 10.94
CA ARG A 523 5.16 -12.21 12.20
C ARG A 523 5.79 -10.83 12.33
N ALA A 524 7.07 -10.68 11.98
CA ALA A 524 7.74 -9.39 12.01
C ALA A 524 7.17 -8.40 10.99
N GLY A 525 6.89 -8.84 9.76
CA GLY A 525 6.19 -8.00 8.78
C GLY A 525 6.24 -8.45 7.31
N TYR A 526 7.04 -9.44 6.92
CA TYR A 526 7.13 -9.85 5.51
C TYR A 526 5.80 -10.47 5.03
N PRO A 527 5.30 -10.13 3.85
CA PRO A 527 4.16 -10.83 3.25
C PRO A 527 4.39 -12.35 3.12
N GLU A 528 3.36 -13.16 3.34
CA GLU A 528 3.45 -14.61 3.05
C GLU A 528 3.72 -14.91 1.57
N ALA A 529 3.39 -13.95 0.70
CA ALA A 529 3.59 -13.98 -0.73
C ALA A 529 4.94 -13.41 -1.21
N THR A 530 5.87 -13.07 -0.31
CA THR A 530 7.26 -12.72 -0.67
C THR A 530 7.92 -13.87 -1.46
N GLU A 531 8.63 -13.55 -2.55
CA GLU A 531 9.31 -14.59 -3.34
C GLU A 531 10.37 -15.29 -2.50
N GLY A 532 10.45 -16.62 -2.62
CA GLY A 532 11.28 -17.44 -1.73
C GLY A 532 10.68 -17.71 -0.34
N LEU A 533 9.44 -17.29 -0.07
CA LEU A 533 8.63 -17.71 1.09
C LEU A 533 7.23 -18.26 0.68
N LYS A 534 6.97 -18.46 -0.61
CA LYS A 534 5.62 -18.80 -1.11
C LYS A 534 5.20 -20.25 -0.89
N THR A 535 6.15 -21.19 -0.89
CA THR A 535 5.87 -22.63 -0.78
C THR A 535 6.47 -23.23 0.49
N PRO A 536 5.96 -24.37 0.98
CA PRO A 536 6.56 -25.07 2.12
C PRO A 536 8.05 -25.35 1.89
N GLU A 537 8.41 -25.84 0.70
CA GLU A 537 9.79 -26.22 0.36
C GLU A 537 10.74 -25.02 0.46
N GLN A 538 10.32 -23.82 0.02
CA GLN A 538 11.10 -22.59 0.15
C GLN A 538 11.29 -22.17 1.63
N ARG A 539 10.26 -22.40 2.47
CA ARG A 539 10.28 -22.12 3.91
C ARG A 539 11.13 -23.12 4.72
N THR A 540 11.50 -24.26 4.12
CA THR A 540 12.24 -25.36 4.76
C THR A 540 13.58 -25.67 4.09
N LEU A 541 14.18 -24.70 3.39
CA LEU A 541 15.58 -24.77 2.95
C LEU A 541 16.50 -24.29 4.08
N VAL A 542 17.49 -25.07 4.50
CA VAL A 542 18.46 -24.66 5.55
C VAL A 542 19.15 -23.34 5.20
N GLN A 543 19.42 -23.08 3.92
CA GLN A 543 20.01 -21.83 3.44
C GLN A 543 19.06 -20.62 3.41
N ASN A 544 17.76 -20.75 3.71
CA ASN A 544 16.86 -19.60 3.68
C ASN A 544 17.20 -18.54 4.74
N VAL A 545 17.84 -18.92 5.84
CA VAL A 545 18.44 -18.03 6.85
C VAL A 545 19.46 -17.04 6.28
N LEU A 546 20.07 -17.36 5.13
CA LEU A 546 20.98 -16.47 4.41
C LEU A 546 20.25 -15.46 3.51
N GLY A 547 18.91 -15.43 3.53
CA GLY A 547 18.08 -14.45 2.83
C GLY A 547 17.93 -14.71 1.33
N SER A 548 17.68 -15.96 0.95
CA SER A 548 17.31 -16.31 -0.43
C SER A 548 15.93 -15.80 -0.86
N ALA A 549 15.12 -15.29 0.10
CA ALA A 549 13.85 -14.63 -0.15
C ALA A 549 14.06 -13.20 -0.65
N SER A 550 13.19 -12.75 -1.57
CA SER A 550 13.24 -11.42 -2.18
C SER A 550 12.04 -10.56 -1.75
N PRO A 551 12.14 -9.85 -0.60
CA PRO A 551 11.18 -8.82 -0.18
C PRO A 551 11.29 -7.53 -1.02
N HIS A 552 10.30 -6.66 -0.89
CA HIS A 552 10.41 -5.24 -1.26
C HIS A 552 11.12 -4.47 -0.13
N THR A 553 11.76 -3.34 -0.43
CA THR A 553 12.45 -2.52 0.59
C THR A 553 11.50 -2.08 1.73
N ILE A 554 10.23 -1.83 1.43
CA ILE A 554 9.20 -1.54 2.45
C ILE A 554 8.91 -2.71 3.39
N ASP A 555 9.00 -3.97 2.95
CA ASP A 555 8.79 -5.14 3.80
C ASP A 555 9.93 -5.28 4.83
N ILE A 556 11.16 -4.97 4.41
CA ILE A 556 12.35 -4.96 5.27
C ILE A 556 12.20 -3.90 6.37
N ALA A 557 11.89 -2.66 5.99
CA ALA A 557 11.65 -1.59 6.95
C ALA A 557 10.46 -1.92 7.89
N SER A 558 9.39 -2.55 7.36
CA SER A 558 8.24 -2.97 8.17
C SER A 558 8.59 -4.04 9.21
N ALA A 559 9.42 -5.03 8.85
CA ALA A 559 9.84 -6.07 9.79
C ALA A 559 10.77 -5.54 10.89
N TYR A 560 11.73 -4.68 10.54
CA TYR A 560 12.64 -4.07 11.52
C TYR A 560 11.94 -2.98 12.36
N SER A 561 10.85 -2.38 11.86
CA SER A 561 9.95 -1.53 12.65
C SER A 561 9.34 -2.29 13.83
N THR A 562 8.93 -3.54 13.64
CA THR A 562 8.47 -4.42 14.74
C THR A 562 9.57 -4.70 15.77
N PHE A 563 10.84 -4.84 15.36
CA PHE A 563 11.96 -5.01 16.29
C PHE A 563 12.23 -3.72 17.09
N ALA A 564 12.34 -2.57 16.42
CA ALA A 564 12.52 -1.27 17.05
C ALA A 564 11.37 -0.91 18.01
N ALA A 565 10.15 -1.35 17.69
CA ALA A 565 8.96 -1.24 18.53
C ALA A 565 8.89 -2.30 19.67
N GLN A 566 10.01 -2.94 20.01
CA GLN A 566 10.12 -3.96 21.07
C GLN A 566 9.09 -5.09 20.91
N GLY A 567 8.91 -5.58 19.69
CA GLY A 567 8.01 -6.69 19.36
C GLY A 567 6.55 -6.29 19.07
N ILE A 568 6.22 -4.99 19.07
CA ILE A 568 4.88 -4.48 18.74
C ILE A 568 4.81 -4.12 17.25
N ARG A 569 4.23 -5.01 16.44
CA ARG A 569 4.02 -4.78 15.01
C ARG A 569 2.89 -3.79 14.76
N ARG A 570 3.02 -2.99 13.69
CA ARG A 570 2.01 -2.06 13.19
C ARG A 570 1.91 -2.15 11.66
N ASP A 571 0.72 -1.94 11.11
CA ASP A 571 0.53 -1.86 9.67
C ASP A 571 1.09 -0.55 9.11
N THR A 572 1.91 -0.64 8.07
CA THR A 572 2.46 0.54 7.40
C THR A 572 1.38 1.36 6.70
N HIS A 573 1.57 2.69 6.75
CA HIS A 573 0.68 3.65 6.12
C HIS A 573 1.43 4.93 5.74
N ILE A 574 0.90 5.62 4.72
CA ILE A 574 1.35 6.94 4.28
C ILE A 574 0.32 8.03 4.61
N VAL A 575 -0.94 7.68 4.89
CA VAL A 575 -2.02 8.66 5.19
C VAL A 575 -2.32 8.72 6.69
N ALA A 576 -1.80 9.73 7.37
CA ALA A 576 -2.11 9.98 8.78
C ALA A 576 -3.60 10.33 9.00
N SER A 577 -4.17 11.23 8.19
CA SER A 577 -5.60 11.56 8.24
C SER A 577 -6.15 12.20 6.95
N LEU A 578 -7.47 12.17 6.79
CA LEU A 578 -8.21 12.84 5.71
C LEU A 578 -9.44 13.54 6.29
N LYS A 579 -9.60 14.82 5.93
CA LYS A 579 -10.72 15.68 6.35
C LYS A 579 -11.54 16.14 5.14
N ASN A 580 -12.86 16.19 5.32
CA ASN A 580 -13.82 16.77 4.38
C ASN A 580 -13.61 18.30 4.26
N PRO A 581 -14.17 18.95 3.21
CA PRO A 581 -14.15 20.42 3.08
C PRO A 581 -14.78 21.20 4.25
N ASP A 582 -15.67 20.57 5.04
CA ASP A 582 -16.26 21.16 6.25
C ASP A 582 -15.37 21.00 7.51
N GLY A 583 -14.18 20.41 7.37
CA GLY A 583 -13.24 20.14 8.45
C GLY A 583 -13.50 18.83 9.21
N THR A 584 -14.57 18.07 8.89
CA THR A 584 -14.87 16.80 9.58
C THR A 584 -13.88 15.70 9.19
N GLU A 585 -13.42 14.93 10.17
CA GLU A 585 -12.53 13.79 9.96
C GLU A 585 -13.30 12.63 9.31
N ARG A 586 -12.74 12.07 8.24
CA ARG A 586 -13.36 11.02 7.40
C ARG A 586 -12.54 9.73 7.38
N TYR A 587 -11.22 9.86 7.48
CA TYR A 587 -10.30 8.75 7.68
C TYR A 587 -9.14 9.21 8.58
N LYS A 588 -8.60 8.28 9.35
CA LYS A 588 -7.41 8.39 10.17
C LYS A 588 -6.76 7.02 10.18
N ALA A 589 -5.43 6.95 10.12
CA ALA A 589 -4.73 5.68 10.25
C ALA A 589 -5.00 5.05 11.62
N ASP A 590 -5.10 3.71 11.64
CA ASP A 590 -4.97 2.97 12.88
C ASP A 590 -3.48 2.80 13.20
N THR A 591 -3.09 3.22 14.39
CA THR A 591 -1.71 3.15 14.91
C THR A 591 -1.62 2.21 16.12
N ALA A 592 -2.71 1.53 16.45
CA ALA A 592 -2.70 0.43 17.39
C ALA A 592 -1.88 -0.72 16.81
N GLY A 593 -0.83 -1.11 17.53
CA GLY A 593 -0.04 -2.29 17.20
C GLY A 593 -0.47 -3.52 17.97
N HIS A 594 -0.03 -4.68 17.51
CA HIS A 594 -0.18 -5.96 18.18
C HIS A 594 1.20 -6.51 18.59
N ARG A 595 1.30 -7.08 19.80
CA ARG A 595 2.52 -7.75 20.24
C ARG A 595 2.66 -9.07 19.48
N GLU A 596 3.71 -9.16 18.67
CA GLU A 596 4.14 -10.37 17.96
C GLU A 596 5.22 -11.12 18.74
N PHE A 597 6.13 -10.40 19.42
CA PHE A 597 7.27 -10.96 20.17
C PHE A 597 7.32 -10.42 21.60
N GLU A 598 7.86 -11.19 22.54
CA GLU A 598 8.03 -10.74 23.93
C GLU A 598 9.19 -9.73 24.09
N GLU A 599 9.11 -8.89 25.13
CA GLU A 599 10.04 -7.77 25.34
C GLU A 599 11.49 -8.26 25.55
N ASP A 600 11.68 -9.31 26.37
CA ASP A 600 12.99 -9.92 26.65
C ASP A 600 13.68 -10.44 25.37
N VAL A 601 12.92 -11.11 24.49
CA VAL A 601 13.43 -11.66 23.21
C VAL A 601 13.87 -10.52 22.29
N MET A 602 13.14 -9.39 22.32
CA MET A 602 13.43 -8.21 21.53
C MET A 602 14.59 -7.40 22.09
N ALA A 603 14.79 -7.39 23.41
CA ALA A 603 15.97 -6.81 24.06
C ALA A 603 17.24 -7.54 23.62
N ASP A 604 17.30 -8.87 23.77
CA ASP A 604 18.45 -9.69 23.35
C ASP A 604 18.71 -9.59 21.84
N THR A 605 17.64 -9.62 21.02
CA THR A 605 17.76 -9.42 19.56
C THR A 605 18.32 -8.03 19.23
N THR A 606 17.87 -6.98 19.91
CA THR A 606 18.32 -5.60 19.69
C THR A 606 19.78 -5.44 20.11
N TYR A 607 20.18 -5.99 21.26
CA TYR A 607 21.57 -5.97 21.72
C TYR A 607 22.51 -6.67 20.73
N ALA A 608 22.13 -7.83 20.19
CA ALA A 608 22.91 -8.51 19.15
C ALA A 608 23.03 -7.66 17.85
N LEU A 609 22.00 -6.88 17.51
CA LEU A 609 22.00 -5.94 16.39
C LEU A 609 22.75 -4.63 16.68
N GLN A 610 22.89 -4.21 17.95
CA GLN A 610 23.82 -3.16 18.35
C GLN A 610 25.27 -3.61 18.16
N GLN A 611 25.61 -4.89 18.40
CA GLN A 611 26.97 -5.39 18.15
C GLN A 611 27.37 -5.38 16.66
N VAL A 612 26.41 -5.37 15.74
CA VAL A 612 26.70 -5.15 14.30
C VAL A 612 27.30 -3.76 14.05
N VAL A 613 26.90 -2.77 14.86
CA VAL A 613 27.33 -1.37 14.75
C VAL A 613 28.52 -1.06 15.66
N SER A 614 28.46 -1.50 16.92
CA SER A 614 29.38 -1.11 18.00
C SER A 614 30.32 -2.24 18.47
N GLY A 615 30.15 -3.45 17.96
CA GLY A 615 31.02 -4.59 18.29
C GLY A 615 32.42 -4.45 17.68
N PRO A 616 33.44 -5.10 18.27
CA PRO A 616 34.85 -4.89 17.89
C PRO A 616 35.20 -5.31 16.45
N ASN A 617 34.36 -6.11 15.81
CA ASN A 617 34.45 -6.49 14.40
C ASN A 617 33.07 -6.32 13.71
N GLY A 618 32.26 -5.38 14.19
CA GLY A 618 30.89 -5.15 13.72
C GLY A 618 30.83 -4.88 12.22
N SER A 619 29.98 -5.61 11.50
CA SER A 619 29.86 -5.48 10.05
C SER A 619 29.21 -4.17 9.56
N ALA A 620 28.90 -3.24 10.48
CA ALA A 620 28.44 -1.86 10.24
C ALA A 620 29.20 -0.81 11.09
N ASP A 621 30.45 -1.08 11.47
CA ASP A 621 31.35 -0.21 12.27
C ASP A 621 31.33 1.28 11.89
N LYS A 622 31.28 1.59 10.60
CA LYS A 622 31.18 2.95 10.03
C LYS A 622 30.01 3.75 10.62
N VAL A 623 28.92 3.11 11.02
CA VAL A 623 27.76 3.78 11.64
C VAL A 623 28.10 4.29 13.04
N ALA A 624 28.80 3.50 13.86
CA ALA A 624 29.24 3.94 15.19
C ALA A 624 30.24 5.11 15.11
N ALA A 625 31.04 5.17 14.04
CA ALA A 625 31.97 6.27 13.79
C ALA A 625 31.29 7.58 13.30
N GLN A 626 29.99 7.56 12.97
CA GLN A 626 29.28 8.71 12.38
C GLN A 626 27.92 9.07 13.01
N MET A 627 27.36 8.23 13.89
CA MET A 627 26.09 8.46 14.58
C MET A 627 26.31 8.58 16.09
N ASP A 628 26.16 9.78 16.64
CA ASP A 628 26.29 10.07 18.08
C ASP A 628 25.01 9.70 18.86
N ARG A 629 24.56 8.45 18.70
CA ARG A 629 23.43 7.82 19.43
C ARG A 629 23.42 6.30 19.25
N PRO A 630 22.78 5.52 20.14
CA PRO A 630 22.60 4.09 19.96
C PRO A 630 21.89 3.76 18.64
N VAL A 631 22.47 2.85 17.85
CA VAL A 631 21.89 2.30 16.62
C VAL A 631 22.04 0.79 16.63
N ALA A 632 20.98 0.08 16.28
CA ALA A 632 20.98 -1.35 16.00
C ALA A 632 20.80 -1.56 14.49
N ALA A 633 21.55 -2.46 13.85
CA ALA A 633 21.50 -2.61 12.40
C ALA A 633 21.82 -4.01 11.88
N LYS A 634 21.49 -4.25 10.60
CA LYS A 634 21.90 -5.44 9.86
C LYS A 634 22.25 -5.12 8.41
N THR A 635 23.45 -5.52 8.03
CA THR A 635 23.93 -5.61 6.65
C THR A 635 23.38 -6.83 5.92
N GLY A 636 23.12 -6.68 4.63
CA GLY A 636 22.84 -7.77 3.68
C GLY A 636 23.58 -7.59 2.36
N SER A 637 23.99 -8.71 1.78
CA SER A 637 24.34 -8.87 0.37
C SER A 637 23.80 -10.22 -0.08
N SER A 638 23.34 -10.30 -1.33
CA SER A 638 22.93 -11.57 -1.94
C SER A 638 24.11 -12.36 -2.48
N SER A 639 23.87 -13.61 -2.90
CA SER A 639 24.78 -14.30 -3.81
C SER A 639 25.00 -13.47 -5.09
N ASP A 640 26.16 -13.68 -5.71
CA ASP A 640 26.60 -13.05 -6.96
C ASP A 640 26.53 -11.50 -6.97
N ASN A 641 26.51 -10.89 -5.78
CA ASN A 641 26.39 -9.45 -5.51
C ASN A 641 25.27 -8.72 -6.30
N LYS A 642 24.15 -9.40 -6.58
CA LYS A 642 22.99 -8.83 -7.29
C LYS A 642 22.24 -7.75 -6.52
N SER A 643 22.31 -7.80 -5.20
CA SER A 643 21.69 -6.82 -4.30
C SER A 643 22.51 -6.62 -3.03
N ALA A 644 22.49 -5.38 -2.56
CA ALA A 644 23.21 -4.89 -1.40
C ALA A 644 22.24 -4.07 -0.52
N GLN A 645 22.14 -4.44 0.75
CA GLN A 645 21.11 -3.96 1.65
C GLN A 645 21.68 -3.49 2.99
N PHE A 646 21.14 -2.39 3.50
CA PHE A 646 21.35 -1.96 4.87
C PHE A 646 20.00 -1.68 5.52
N VAL A 647 19.77 -2.22 6.71
CA VAL A 647 18.63 -1.81 7.53
C VAL A 647 19.11 -1.53 8.94
N GLY A 648 18.71 -0.39 9.49
CA GLY A 648 19.09 0.02 10.84
C GLY A 648 18.00 0.84 11.51
N PHE A 649 18.07 0.91 12.83
CA PHE A 649 17.08 1.58 13.65
C PHE A 649 17.64 2.19 14.93
N THR A 650 16.92 3.18 15.41
CA THR A 650 16.91 3.68 16.79
C THR A 650 15.54 3.34 17.41
N PRO A 651 15.27 3.66 18.69
CA PRO A 651 13.91 3.56 19.23
C PRO A 651 12.88 4.48 18.53
N GLN A 652 13.33 5.39 17.65
CA GLN A 652 12.55 6.49 17.07
C GLN A 652 12.35 6.40 15.56
N VAL A 653 13.30 5.79 14.83
CA VAL A 653 13.33 5.74 13.36
C VAL A 653 13.90 4.41 12.91
N VAL A 654 13.25 3.75 11.96
CA VAL A 654 13.77 2.58 11.23
C VAL A 654 13.97 2.96 9.78
N THR A 655 15.11 2.61 9.18
CA THR A 655 15.38 2.87 7.76
C THR A 655 16.03 1.67 7.09
N ALA A 656 15.46 1.24 5.96
CA ALA A 656 16.03 0.26 5.06
C ALA A 656 16.45 0.94 3.74
N VAL A 657 17.62 0.57 3.24
CA VAL A 657 18.22 1.00 1.97
C VAL A 657 18.56 -0.23 1.16
N THR A 658 18.12 -0.26 -0.10
CA THR A 658 18.40 -1.36 -1.05
C THR A 658 19.02 -0.80 -2.32
N LEU A 659 20.14 -1.39 -2.72
CA LEU A 659 20.70 -1.29 -4.07
C LEU A 659 20.58 -2.65 -4.76
N TYR A 660 20.20 -2.66 -6.03
CA TYR A 660 20.12 -3.86 -6.86
C TYR A 660 20.27 -3.49 -8.34
N GLN A 661 20.74 -4.42 -9.19
CA GLN A 661 20.92 -4.15 -10.62
C GLN A 661 19.97 -5.00 -11.48
N THR A 662 19.35 -4.38 -12.49
CA THR A 662 18.40 -5.05 -13.40
C THR A 662 18.76 -4.83 -14.86
N GLY A 663 18.90 -5.91 -15.62
CA GLY A 663 19.09 -5.88 -17.06
C GLY A 663 17.89 -5.29 -17.80
N THR A 664 18.09 -4.98 -19.09
CA THR A 664 17.06 -4.30 -19.92
C THR A 664 15.84 -5.16 -20.25
N ASP A 665 15.90 -6.47 -19.97
CA ASP A 665 14.79 -7.42 -20.03
C ASP A 665 14.11 -7.68 -18.66
N GLY A 666 14.60 -7.05 -17.59
CA GLY A 666 14.14 -7.24 -16.22
C GLY A 666 14.82 -8.39 -15.46
N SER A 667 15.87 -9.02 -16.01
CA SER A 667 16.67 -10.02 -15.29
C SER A 667 17.54 -9.39 -14.19
N GLU A 668 17.86 -10.16 -13.15
CA GLU A 668 18.79 -9.75 -12.08
C GLU A 668 20.25 -9.76 -12.58
N GLU A 669 20.93 -8.62 -12.50
CA GLU A 669 22.37 -8.49 -12.79
C GLU A 669 23.16 -8.35 -11.47
N SER A 670 24.43 -8.76 -11.48
CA SER A 670 25.38 -8.38 -10.42
C SER A 670 25.57 -6.87 -10.41
N ILE A 671 25.62 -6.24 -9.22
CA ILE A 671 25.94 -4.82 -9.11
C ILE A 671 27.38 -4.58 -9.55
N GLU A 672 27.56 -3.76 -10.59
CA GLU A 672 28.87 -3.31 -11.06
C GLU A 672 29.60 -2.47 -9.99
N PRO A 673 30.91 -2.64 -9.76
CA PRO A 673 31.67 -1.82 -8.82
C PRO A 673 31.91 -0.41 -9.37
N TRP A 674 31.77 0.62 -8.53
CA TRP A 674 32.07 2.00 -8.91
C TRP A 674 32.54 2.86 -7.71
N GLY A 675 33.25 3.95 -8.01
CA GLY A 675 33.83 4.85 -7.01
C GLY A 675 34.85 4.13 -6.13
N ASP A 676 34.70 4.23 -4.81
CA ASP A 676 35.70 3.78 -3.83
C ASP A 676 35.61 2.28 -3.45
N TYR A 677 34.72 1.51 -4.07
CA TYR A 677 34.44 0.12 -3.69
C TYR A 677 34.53 -0.87 -4.85
N GLU A 678 35.41 -1.88 -4.71
CA GLU A 678 35.58 -3.00 -5.65
C GLU A 678 34.45 -4.05 -5.57
N GLU A 679 33.62 -4.00 -4.53
CA GLU A 679 32.41 -4.82 -4.34
C GLU A 679 31.37 -3.98 -3.57
N ILE A 680 30.14 -3.90 -4.09
CA ILE A 680 29.08 -3.08 -3.50
C ILE A 680 28.27 -3.93 -2.53
N THR A 681 28.49 -3.80 -1.23
CA THR A 681 27.83 -4.61 -0.19
C THR A 681 27.00 -3.75 0.75
N GLY A 682 26.22 -4.37 1.65
CA GLY A 682 25.45 -3.65 2.66
C GLY A 682 26.25 -2.62 3.48
N SER A 683 27.55 -2.82 3.71
CA SER A 683 28.41 -1.89 4.47
C SER A 683 29.01 -0.74 3.65
N THR A 684 28.82 -0.72 2.32
CA THR A 684 29.32 0.33 1.43
C THR A 684 28.26 1.42 1.23
N TYR A 685 27.90 1.76 -0.01
CA TYR A 685 26.93 2.82 -0.32
C TYR A 685 25.56 2.67 0.37
N PRO A 686 24.98 1.48 0.62
CA PRO A 686 23.73 1.36 1.39
C PRO A 686 23.86 1.89 2.83
N ALA A 687 25.01 1.66 3.48
CA ALA A 687 25.31 2.22 4.80
C ALA A 687 25.61 3.72 4.73
N ASP A 688 26.30 4.20 3.68
CA ASP A 688 26.58 5.63 3.50
C ASP A 688 25.28 6.44 3.32
N ILE A 689 24.37 5.98 2.46
CA ILE A 689 23.01 6.54 2.30
C ILE A 689 22.25 6.52 3.62
N PHE A 690 22.28 5.40 4.35
CA PHE A 690 21.62 5.27 5.65
C PHE A 690 22.15 6.30 6.65
N ILE A 691 23.46 6.45 6.77
CA ILE A 691 24.10 7.40 7.69
C ILE A 691 23.69 8.83 7.36
N ASP A 692 23.77 9.24 6.09
CA ASP A 692 23.49 10.63 5.70
C ASP A 692 22.00 10.98 5.79
N TYR A 693 21.10 10.04 5.51
CA TYR A 693 19.67 10.19 5.83
C TYR A 693 19.42 10.28 7.34
N MET A 694 19.97 9.33 8.12
CA MET A 694 19.67 9.21 9.56
C MET A 694 20.23 10.38 10.38
N LYS A 695 21.32 11.03 9.94
CA LYS A 695 21.79 12.30 10.54
C LYS A 695 20.69 13.37 10.51
N VAL A 696 19.98 13.52 9.38
CA VAL A 696 18.93 14.54 9.22
C VAL A 696 17.63 14.11 9.90
N ALA A 697 17.23 12.84 9.76
CA ALA A 697 15.99 12.32 10.36
C ALA A 697 15.98 12.34 11.91
N HIS A 698 17.15 12.53 12.55
CA HIS A 698 17.27 12.72 14.00
C HIS A 698 17.51 14.18 14.42
N GLU A 699 17.43 15.17 13.51
CA GLU A 699 17.55 16.59 13.87
C GLU A 699 16.46 17.01 14.87
N GLY A 700 16.87 17.31 16.11
CA GLY A 700 15.96 17.72 17.18
C GLY A 700 15.24 16.57 17.88
N LEU A 701 15.54 15.31 17.54
CA LEU A 701 15.14 14.16 18.34
C LEU A 701 16.12 13.97 19.51
N GLU A 702 15.60 13.88 20.73
CA GLU A 702 16.38 13.47 21.91
C GLU A 702 17.04 12.10 21.68
N VAL A 703 18.11 11.79 22.38
CA VAL A 703 18.74 10.46 22.31
C VAL A 703 17.95 9.52 23.20
N GLU A 704 17.36 8.48 22.62
CA GLU A 704 16.71 7.39 23.36
C GLU A 704 17.63 6.16 23.33
N ASP A 705 17.91 5.61 24.51
CA ASP A 705 18.60 4.33 24.66
C ASP A 705 17.67 3.14 24.36
N PHE A 706 18.27 2.02 23.95
CA PHE A 706 17.58 0.73 23.90
C PHE A 706 17.45 0.11 25.31
N PRO A 707 16.53 -0.85 25.51
CA PRO A 707 16.57 -1.70 26.70
C PRO A 707 17.93 -2.37 26.89
N GLU A 708 18.34 -2.58 28.13
CA GLU A 708 19.43 -3.51 28.45
C GLU A 708 19.04 -4.94 27.99
N ALA A 709 20.03 -5.78 27.69
CA ALA A 709 19.78 -7.18 27.35
C ALA A 709 19.06 -7.91 28.49
N ALA A 710 18.19 -8.85 28.15
CA ALA A 710 17.49 -9.69 29.12
C ALA A 710 18.34 -10.90 29.57
N ASP A 711 19.42 -11.21 28.83
CA ASP A 711 20.34 -12.33 29.07
C ASP A 711 19.59 -13.67 29.20
N ILE A 712 18.74 -13.98 28.21
CA ILE A 712 17.86 -15.15 28.23
C ILE A 712 18.70 -16.43 28.44
N PRO A 713 18.49 -17.20 29.51
CA PRO A 713 19.32 -18.35 29.84
C PRO A 713 19.04 -19.52 28.88
N ALA A 714 20.10 -20.13 28.35
CA ALA A 714 19.98 -21.26 27.44
C ALA A 714 19.31 -22.46 28.13
N THR A 715 18.15 -22.87 27.61
CA THR A 715 17.49 -24.14 27.93
C THR A 715 17.65 -25.17 26.80
N ARG A 716 18.18 -24.75 25.65
CA ARG A 716 18.41 -25.56 24.44
C ARG A 716 19.57 -24.98 23.60
N GLY A 717 20.26 -25.87 22.88
CA GLY A 717 20.87 -25.55 21.59
C GLY A 717 22.20 -24.78 21.59
N GLY A 718 23.00 -25.08 20.57
CA GLY A 718 24.41 -24.68 20.49
C GLY A 718 25.28 -25.30 21.60
N THR A 719 26.58 -24.99 21.56
CA THR A 719 27.51 -25.32 22.64
C THR A 719 27.84 -24.06 23.43
N VAL A 720 27.31 -23.91 24.64
CA VAL A 720 27.86 -22.94 25.60
C VAL A 720 29.29 -23.41 25.93
N PRO A 721 30.34 -22.59 25.74
CA PRO A 721 31.69 -23.01 26.07
C PRO A 721 31.80 -23.26 27.57
N GLU A 722 32.25 -24.46 27.98
CA GLU A 722 32.43 -24.84 29.38
C GLU A 722 33.68 -24.16 29.96
N THR A 723 33.66 -22.83 30.02
CA THR A 723 34.73 -21.98 30.56
C THR A 723 34.67 -21.97 32.08
N ALA A 724 35.10 -23.10 32.66
CA ALA A 724 35.36 -23.32 34.07
C ALA A 724 34.20 -22.98 35.03
N ASN A 725 33.45 -24.01 35.41
CA ASN A 725 33.13 -24.15 36.83
C ASN A 725 34.42 -23.93 37.64
N PRO A 726 34.42 -23.08 38.68
CA PRO A 726 35.51 -23.08 39.65
C PRO A 726 35.66 -24.51 40.19
N ALA A 727 36.81 -25.14 39.92
CA ALA A 727 37.09 -26.46 40.44
C ALA A 727 36.99 -26.41 41.97
N GLY A 728 36.26 -27.38 42.54
CA GLY A 728 35.62 -27.22 43.85
C GLY A 728 36.54 -26.72 44.97
N GLU A 729 35.99 -25.83 45.80
CA GLU A 729 36.51 -25.52 47.12
C GLU A 729 36.73 -26.86 47.87
N PRO A 730 37.95 -27.17 48.32
CA PRO A 730 38.28 -28.50 48.83
C PRO A 730 37.56 -28.77 50.16
N GLU A 731 36.98 -29.96 50.30
CA GLU A 731 36.31 -30.37 51.54
C GLU A 731 37.27 -30.29 52.74
N GLU A 732 36.90 -29.52 53.78
CA GLU A 732 37.66 -29.45 55.03
C GLU A 732 37.54 -30.78 55.81
N GLU A 733 38.64 -31.55 55.86
CA GLU A 733 38.71 -32.74 56.71
C GLU A 733 38.83 -32.34 58.20
N ALA A 734 37.73 -32.47 58.93
CA ALA A 734 37.59 -31.88 60.27
C ALA A 734 38.56 -32.44 61.33
N THR A 735 39.36 -31.55 61.94
CA THR A 735 40.19 -31.86 63.13
C THR A 735 39.96 -30.81 64.24
N ALA A 736 40.10 -31.22 65.50
CA ALA A 736 39.52 -30.51 66.66
C ALA A 736 40.32 -29.29 67.19
N THR A 737 39.61 -28.47 67.97
CA THR A 737 40.04 -27.21 68.61
C THR A 737 41.18 -27.38 69.63
N PRO A 738 41.96 -26.32 69.88
CA PRO A 738 42.03 -25.83 71.27
C PRO A 738 41.91 -24.29 71.43
N THR A 739 41.50 -23.90 72.64
CA THR A 739 41.21 -22.53 73.11
C THR A 739 42.46 -21.67 73.41
N GLY A 740 42.35 -20.33 73.30
CA GLY A 740 43.13 -19.41 74.16
C GLY A 740 43.44 -18.01 73.61
N ARG A 741 42.94 -16.95 74.27
CA ARG A 741 43.23 -15.51 74.02
C ARG A 741 44.20 -15.00 75.10
N PRO A 742 45.17 -14.11 74.80
CA PRO A 742 45.02 -12.68 75.20
C PRO A 742 45.16 -11.68 74.01
N GLU A 743 45.28 -10.38 74.32
CA GLU A 743 44.94 -9.24 73.45
C GLU A 743 45.93 -8.05 73.54
N ALA A 744 45.83 -7.11 72.59
CA ALA A 744 46.43 -5.75 72.54
C ALA A 744 47.92 -5.65 72.09
N THR A 745 48.42 -4.54 71.53
CA THR A 745 47.93 -3.14 71.50
C THR A 745 48.28 -2.39 70.19
N GLN A 746 47.28 -1.69 69.62
CA GLN A 746 47.25 -0.47 68.77
C GLN A 746 48.40 -0.04 67.82
N ALA A 747 48.01 0.64 66.72
CA ALA A 747 48.87 1.47 65.87
C ALA A 747 48.56 2.98 66.06
N PRO A 748 49.51 3.90 65.83
CA PRO A 748 49.30 5.35 65.94
C PRO A 748 48.82 6.02 64.63
N SER A 749 48.17 7.18 64.77
CA SER A 749 47.57 7.96 63.67
C SER A 749 48.39 9.21 63.28
N ALA A 750 48.00 9.90 62.20
CA ALA A 750 48.63 11.10 61.66
C ALA A 750 47.76 12.38 61.83
N ALA A 751 48.41 13.53 62.00
CA ALA A 751 47.86 14.91 62.03
C ALA A 751 49.05 15.92 62.05
N PRO A 752 48.87 17.27 61.93
CA PRO A 752 47.66 18.06 61.69
C PRO A 752 47.81 19.12 60.55
N THR A 753 46.83 20.04 60.42
CA THR A 753 46.80 21.19 59.48
C THR A 753 46.57 22.53 60.22
N PRO A 754 47.22 23.64 59.79
CA PRO A 754 46.63 25.00 59.82
C PRO A 754 47.03 25.88 58.60
N GLU A 755 46.50 27.09 58.31
CA GLU A 755 45.15 27.71 58.49
C GLU A 755 45.07 29.06 57.69
N ALA A 756 43.85 29.53 57.37
CA ALA A 756 43.43 30.92 57.02
C ALA A 756 44.09 31.76 55.87
N THR A 757 43.30 31.94 54.79
CA THR A 757 42.77 33.23 54.24
C THR A 757 43.60 34.53 54.23
N GLN A 758 43.69 35.19 53.05
CA GLN A 758 43.53 36.66 52.83
C GLN A 758 43.09 36.96 51.36
N GLN A 759 42.83 38.23 51.03
CA GLN A 759 41.92 38.65 49.94
C GLN A 759 42.48 39.84 49.11
N GLY A 760 42.29 39.86 47.77
CA GLY A 760 42.56 41.07 46.97
C GLY A 760 42.62 40.92 45.43
N THR A 761 41.71 41.59 44.71
CA THR A 761 41.77 41.96 43.28
C THR A 761 42.28 43.41 43.14
N PRO A 762 42.88 43.89 42.00
CA PRO A 762 42.18 44.02 40.71
C PRO A 762 43.03 43.88 39.41
N GLN A 763 42.35 44.09 38.26
CA GLN A 763 42.76 44.16 36.83
C GLN A 763 42.83 45.66 36.39
N PRO A 764 43.38 46.17 35.22
CA PRO A 764 43.68 45.57 33.89
C PRO A 764 45.06 45.95 33.24
N GLU A 765 45.17 45.82 31.89
CA GLU A 765 46.22 46.30 30.94
C GLU A 765 47.53 45.46 30.87
N GLY A 766 48.29 45.31 29.77
CA GLY A 766 48.20 45.71 28.33
C GLY A 766 49.58 45.44 27.62
N GLN A 767 49.82 45.50 26.30
CA GLN A 767 49.01 45.57 25.06
C GLN A 767 49.91 45.34 23.80
N GLN A 768 49.37 44.92 22.63
CA GLN A 768 49.98 44.89 21.26
C GLN A 768 51.15 43.89 20.99
N THR A 769 51.17 42.98 19.98
CA THR A 769 51.01 42.98 18.49
C THR A 769 52.15 43.58 17.66
N LYS A 770 52.61 42.86 16.61
CA LYS A 770 52.67 43.40 15.23
C LYS A 770 52.94 42.39 14.09
N VAL A 771 52.40 42.74 12.93
CA VAL A 771 52.76 42.32 11.55
C VAL A 771 53.09 43.64 10.78
N PRO A 772 52.96 43.90 9.44
CA PRO A 772 52.42 43.18 8.26
C PRO A 772 53.54 43.01 7.17
N GLU A 773 53.42 43.11 5.83
CA GLU A 773 52.35 43.45 4.85
C GLU A 773 52.75 43.07 3.39
N ALA A 774 51.80 43.22 2.44
CA ALA A 774 52.00 43.68 1.04
C ALA A 774 52.67 42.77 -0.03
N THR A 775 52.27 42.75 -1.33
CA THR A 775 51.10 43.31 -2.09
C THR A 775 51.05 42.76 -3.54
N SER A 776 49.84 42.56 -4.11
CA SER A 776 49.38 42.84 -5.52
C SER A 776 50.16 42.27 -6.75
N ASP A 777 49.64 42.10 -7.98
CA ASP A 777 48.30 42.33 -8.59
C ASP A 777 48.10 41.44 -9.87
N SER A 778 46.86 41.41 -10.39
CA SER A 778 46.45 41.30 -11.81
C SER A 778 47.04 40.25 -12.78
N GLY A 779 46.17 39.32 -13.23
CA GLY A 779 45.80 39.18 -14.65
C GLY A 779 46.64 38.30 -15.61
N GLY A 780 45.98 37.81 -16.68
CA GLY A 780 46.66 37.47 -17.95
C GLY A 780 46.64 36.01 -18.41
N ASP A 781 45.70 35.73 -19.31
CA ASP A 781 45.64 34.69 -20.35
C ASP A 781 46.99 34.25 -21.00
N GLY A 782 47.01 33.06 -21.62
CA GLY A 782 47.94 32.75 -22.71
C GLY A 782 48.87 31.52 -22.57
N GLY A 783 48.51 30.43 -23.26
CA GLY A 783 49.34 29.97 -24.39
C GLY A 783 50.51 28.99 -24.18
N ASN A 784 50.23 27.72 -24.49
CA ASN A 784 50.85 26.96 -25.59
C ASN A 784 52.24 26.25 -25.42
N GLN A 785 52.19 24.92 -25.62
CA GLN A 785 53.17 24.02 -26.26
C GLN A 785 54.70 24.13 -26.00
N GLY A 786 55.23 23.00 -25.49
CA GLY A 786 56.14 22.17 -26.29
C GLY A 786 57.65 22.31 -26.00
N GLY A 787 58.40 21.20 -26.10
CA GLY A 787 59.84 21.25 -25.75
C GLY A 787 60.66 19.95 -25.70
N ASP A 788 60.22 18.86 -26.34
CA ASP A 788 61.09 17.89 -27.05
C ASP A 788 62.16 17.01 -26.32
N THR A 789 62.56 15.96 -27.04
CA THR A 789 63.79 15.12 -27.00
C THR A 789 64.62 14.88 -25.70
N GLY A 790 64.52 13.64 -25.19
CA GLY A 790 65.56 12.61 -25.45
C GLY A 790 66.68 12.34 -24.40
N GLY A 791 67.36 11.19 -24.54
CA GLY A 791 68.62 10.88 -23.83
C GLY A 791 68.78 9.43 -23.32
N ASP A 792 69.75 8.71 -23.89
CA ASP A 792 70.27 7.34 -23.61
C ASP A 792 70.33 6.80 -22.17
N GLY A 793 70.47 5.46 -22.01
CA GLY A 793 70.65 4.86 -20.67
C GLY A 793 70.95 3.36 -20.45
N GLY A 794 71.65 2.63 -21.33
CA GLY A 794 72.54 1.53 -20.85
C GLY A 794 72.02 0.09 -20.61
N ASN A 795 71.96 -0.71 -21.70
CA ASN A 795 72.84 -1.89 -21.90
C ASN A 795 72.65 -3.26 -21.16
N GLN A 796 72.23 -4.27 -21.97
CA GLN A 796 72.67 -5.69 -22.04
C GLN A 796 72.19 -6.81 -21.06
N GLY A 797 71.71 -7.90 -21.69
CA GLY A 797 71.74 -9.29 -21.17
C GLY A 797 70.45 -10.10 -21.45
N GLY A 798 70.40 -11.08 -22.37
CA GLY A 798 71.40 -11.49 -23.37
C GLY A 798 71.13 -12.85 -24.06
N GLY A 799 70.22 -12.89 -25.04
CA GLY A 799 70.11 -13.96 -26.07
C GLY A 799 69.36 -15.26 -25.69
N GLN A 800 69.06 -16.19 -26.62
CA GLN A 800 68.72 -16.10 -28.07
C GLN A 800 68.38 -17.50 -28.64
N GLY A 801 67.55 -17.58 -29.69
CA GLY A 801 67.38 -18.78 -30.54
C GLY A 801 66.04 -19.53 -30.38
N GLY A 802 65.40 -20.05 -31.43
CA GLY A 802 65.79 -20.03 -32.85
C GLY A 802 64.65 -20.39 -33.84
N ASN A 803 64.80 -19.89 -35.06
CA ASN A 803 63.85 -19.87 -36.20
C ASN A 803 63.41 -21.24 -36.76
N GLY A 804 62.21 -21.30 -37.37
CA GLY A 804 61.77 -22.34 -38.33
C GLY A 804 60.45 -23.05 -37.99
N GLY A 805 59.60 -23.47 -38.95
CA GLY A 805 59.64 -23.18 -40.39
C GLY A 805 58.84 -24.14 -41.30
N ASN A 806 57.58 -23.80 -41.59
CA ASN A 806 56.75 -24.29 -42.73
C ASN A 806 56.35 -25.79 -42.78
N GLY A 807 55.21 -26.08 -43.41
CA GLY A 807 54.79 -27.42 -43.83
C GLY A 807 53.40 -27.87 -43.33
N GLY A 808 52.56 -28.33 -44.25
CA GLY A 808 51.32 -29.07 -43.96
C GLY A 808 50.92 -29.92 -45.17
N ASN A 809 49.93 -30.81 -45.02
CA ASN A 809 48.99 -31.13 -46.11
C ASN A 809 47.72 -31.88 -45.61
N GLN A 810 46.77 -32.00 -46.54
CA GLN A 810 45.49 -32.72 -46.53
C GLN A 810 45.55 -34.22 -46.14
N GLY A 811 44.41 -34.75 -45.68
CA GLY A 811 44.10 -36.19 -45.66
C GLY A 811 42.70 -36.46 -45.09
N GLY A 812 41.69 -36.71 -45.95
CA GLY A 812 40.29 -36.99 -45.54
C GLY A 812 39.89 -38.47 -45.73
N GLY A 813 38.67 -38.86 -45.31
CA GLY A 813 38.29 -40.29 -45.32
C GLY A 813 36.84 -40.71 -44.98
N ASN A 814 35.83 -40.07 -45.58
CA ASN A 814 34.57 -40.65 -46.09
C ASN A 814 33.79 -41.80 -45.38
N GLY A 815 32.47 -41.61 -45.15
CA GLY A 815 31.42 -42.56 -45.60
C GLY A 815 30.55 -43.31 -44.55
N GLY A 816 29.23 -43.42 -44.82
CA GLY A 816 28.30 -44.33 -44.11
C GLY A 816 26.81 -43.92 -44.10
N ASP A 817 26.02 -44.28 -45.13
CA ASP A 817 24.57 -44.03 -45.27
C ASP A 817 23.65 -44.97 -44.45
N GLY A 818 22.32 -44.69 -44.35
CA GLY A 818 21.40 -45.63 -43.66
C GLY A 818 19.85 -45.57 -43.77
N GLY A 819 19.18 -44.55 -44.32
CA GLY A 819 17.69 -44.55 -44.54
C GLY A 819 16.79 -44.44 -43.27
N ASN A 820 15.45 -44.47 -43.35
CA ASN A 820 14.55 -44.58 -44.53
C ASN A 820 13.11 -44.03 -44.29
N GLN A 821 12.53 -43.39 -45.33
CA GLN A 821 11.10 -43.18 -45.70
C GLN A 821 9.98 -42.77 -44.70
N GLY A 822 9.18 -41.77 -45.14
CA GLY A 822 7.80 -41.52 -44.75
C GLY A 822 7.30 -40.15 -45.24
N GLY A 823 6.29 -40.06 -46.12
CA GLY A 823 5.84 -38.77 -46.69
C GLY A 823 4.46 -38.81 -47.36
N GLY A 824 4.00 -37.67 -47.89
CA GLY A 824 2.75 -37.60 -48.67
C GLY A 824 2.10 -36.21 -48.82
N GLN A 825 2.27 -35.60 -50.01
CA GLN A 825 1.33 -34.74 -50.79
C GLN A 825 0.41 -33.70 -50.09
N GLY A 826 0.32 -32.48 -50.65
CA GLY A 826 -0.55 -31.40 -50.11
C GLY A 826 -1.10 -30.33 -51.09
N GLY A 827 -0.33 -29.89 -52.10
CA GLY A 827 -0.84 -29.25 -53.33
C GLY A 827 -1.35 -27.79 -53.31
N ASN A 828 -0.63 -26.95 -54.08
CA ASN A 828 -1.16 -26.05 -55.14
C ASN A 828 -1.43 -24.54 -54.87
N GLY A 829 -0.72 -23.70 -55.65
CA GLY A 829 -1.29 -22.55 -56.37
C GLY A 829 -0.80 -21.13 -55.99
N GLY A 830 -0.35 -20.32 -56.96
CA GLY A 830 -0.53 -18.86 -56.80
C GLY A 830 0.38 -17.80 -57.46
N ASN A 831 1.47 -18.13 -58.15
CA ASN A 831 2.14 -17.30 -59.20
C ASN A 831 2.29 -15.74 -59.04
N GLY A 832 3.52 -15.20 -59.04
CA GLY A 832 3.78 -13.77 -59.28
C GLY A 832 5.25 -13.34 -59.20
N GLY A 833 5.76 -12.61 -60.21
CA GLY A 833 7.12 -12.04 -60.23
C GLY A 833 7.23 -10.69 -59.49
N ASN A 834 8.38 -9.98 -59.51
CA ASN A 834 9.55 -10.10 -60.39
C ASN A 834 10.85 -9.64 -59.69
N GLN A 835 12.02 -9.93 -60.29
CA GLN A 835 13.36 -9.56 -59.78
C GLN A 835 13.88 -8.21 -60.31
N GLY A 836 14.84 -7.64 -59.58
CA GLY A 836 16.00 -6.94 -60.17
C GLY A 836 16.01 -5.40 -60.11
N GLY A 837 17.09 -4.83 -59.58
CA GLY A 837 17.30 -3.38 -59.55
C GLY A 837 18.42 -2.93 -58.60
N ASN A 838 19.68 -3.24 -58.92
CA ASN A 838 20.84 -2.73 -58.17
C ASN A 838 21.39 -1.46 -58.85
N GLY A 839 21.80 -0.48 -58.05
CA GLY A 839 22.44 0.75 -58.52
C GLY A 839 22.26 1.92 -57.56
N GLY A 840 23.36 2.43 -57.01
CA GLY A 840 23.40 3.70 -56.29
C GLY A 840 24.51 4.59 -56.84
N ASN A 841 24.59 5.84 -56.34
CA ASN A 841 25.81 6.61 -55.99
C ASN A 841 25.50 8.13 -55.95
N GLN A 842 26.41 8.86 -55.31
CA GLN A 842 26.60 10.32 -55.31
C GLN A 842 25.57 11.17 -54.53
N GLY A 843 26.10 11.90 -53.55
CA GLY A 843 25.41 12.99 -52.87
C GLY A 843 25.95 14.36 -53.28
N GLY A 844 25.31 15.40 -52.77
CA GLY A 844 25.75 16.79 -52.84
C GLY A 844 25.00 17.59 -51.79
N GLY A 845 25.71 18.32 -50.94
CA GLY A 845 25.10 19.22 -49.95
C GLY A 845 25.47 20.67 -50.22
N ASN A 846 24.97 21.59 -49.39
CA ASN A 846 25.77 22.63 -48.68
C ASN A 846 24.84 23.67 -48.00
N GLY A 847 25.24 24.13 -46.81
CA GLY A 847 24.71 25.32 -46.13
C GLY A 847 23.28 25.22 -45.54
N GLY A 848 22.95 25.91 -44.43
CA GLY A 848 23.81 26.73 -43.56
C GLY A 848 23.04 27.91 -42.96
N GLY A 849 23.08 28.10 -41.63
CA GLY A 849 22.44 29.23 -40.95
C GLY A 849 22.40 29.09 -39.43
N GLN A 850 23.32 29.76 -38.73
CA GLN A 850 23.26 29.95 -37.27
C GLN A 850 22.33 31.12 -36.91
N GLY A 851 21.83 31.17 -35.67
CA GLY A 851 20.92 32.22 -35.22
C GLY A 851 20.67 32.29 -33.71
N GLY A 852 21.74 32.37 -32.90
CA GLY A 852 21.65 33.06 -31.60
C GLY A 852 21.71 34.58 -31.81
N VAL A 853 21.53 35.44 -30.81
CA VAL A 853 21.41 35.26 -29.35
C VAL A 853 20.42 36.31 -28.82
N GLY A 854 19.74 36.04 -27.71
CA GLY A 854 18.84 36.99 -27.01
C GLY A 854 18.40 36.45 -25.66
#